data_AF-A0A6P1ME47-F1
#
_entry.id   AF-A0A6P1ME47-F1
#
_cell.length_a   1.000
_cell.length_b   1.000
_cell.length_c   1.000
_cell.angle_alpha   90.00
_cell.angle_beta   90.00
_cell.angle_gamma   90.00
#
_symmetry.space_group_name_H-M   'P 1'
#
loop_
_entity.id
_entity.type
_entity.pdbx_description
1 polymer ?
#
loop_
_entity_poly.entity_id
_entity_poly.type
_entity_poly.pdbx_seq_one_letter_code
_entity_poly.pdbx_strand_id
1 'polypeptide(L)'
;MAAYIVAKLSTGQAVSEDEWKKLAGFQMEDGQYKRTASASSANGEATAMAAIALDYGKRLESDANAKSVFLRLAEANQADRTAGKEAEEAVFKTVADLKTTVDSAATVDDIVALIKEKEDTVSLVSSNEKVVSSADKEVHPLQPGEPDNTVQLKIIIKSGNCATVIRTKVFNIEPEDKTFPFGKNMELLKQYYKSYPLDKASKGINKCHQAFSLASLMNDPQLGGIADNTQFYGTGGYYSDDVTFRNPEASAVLDWIAMDKDPRQYIKVYPSTGLTEQADLISEMISGQYDNGSFSNPSSTLGYPVRNCVVNTMALEAYFGGKDWGNEQQAGTHYGRIGAIEDIFSHMIDAKDDKYAEERQDINVEGGRALAEIDRDGSLEIDGQVDQSLAIILFSRWLNDGTQITVKGETKPLKEFAQKEIDGILKTLKFVYDLDNSKNYGTEEYAYYISALVASGHKDKVDEYGLWNKLRNGRADNGAFYINPVHDDMPWDPATMGVAMAMGDYQNGKSILASMTYDTSILTDAEAVQKDTNNIKLPDIATEKISLPVKGYYGSTIVWESSNSDVINSSTGNIVRPEQGQMDAVVSLTANIKRGEASQTKTFLVKVLAIADQNNEKGTEDYDSLSIPLFVTGDIELPTTGKNGSNIVWESSKLETITNEGRVTLGDTDTKLTLKATVTNGTFIKVKEFQVTVSRQLSDDVVDKAVAQLRSYYNHNRDLTSSYWDIFAAKSVLGDDFDNYNFKLYDVKSHRASSTWQGTDYGAVVLQILAQGDNPIIIREKTMLKNYRNF
;
A
#
# COMPACT_ATOMS: atom_id res chain seq x y z
N MET A 1 45.94 24.19 -7.13
CA MET A 1 46.85 24.09 -8.29
C MET A 1 46.10 23.71 -9.56
N ALA A 2 45.47 22.53 -9.63
CA ALA A 2 44.83 22.01 -10.84
C ALA A 2 43.95 23.00 -11.64
N ALA A 3 43.04 23.73 -11.00
CA ALA A 3 42.18 24.72 -11.68
C ALA A 3 42.97 25.84 -12.42
N TYR A 4 44.12 26.25 -11.90
CA TYR A 4 45.02 27.20 -12.57
C TYR A 4 45.68 26.57 -13.81
N ILE A 5 46.10 25.31 -13.72
CA ILE A 5 46.64 24.54 -14.85
C ILE A 5 45.57 24.37 -15.95
N VAL A 6 44.33 24.02 -15.59
CA VAL A 6 43.21 23.92 -16.54
C VAL A 6 42.95 25.27 -17.24
N ALA A 7 42.97 26.38 -16.50
CA ALA A 7 42.81 27.72 -17.09
C ALA A 7 43.98 28.12 -18.01
N LYS A 8 45.22 27.74 -17.65
CA LYS A 8 46.44 27.97 -18.43
C LYS A 8 46.39 27.21 -19.76
N LEU A 9 46.10 25.91 -19.73
CA LEU A 9 45.89 25.09 -20.93
C LEU A 9 44.71 25.63 -21.78
N SER A 10 43.60 26.02 -21.14
CA SER A 10 42.41 26.57 -21.84
C SER A 10 42.64 27.93 -22.49
N THR A 11 43.76 28.60 -22.20
CA THR A 11 44.20 29.86 -22.84
C THR A 11 45.39 29.65 -23.78
N GLY A 12 45.72 28.40 -24.13
CA GLY A 12 46.82 28.06 -25.03
C GLY A 12 48.22 28.27 -24.43
N GLN A 13 48.32 28.45 -23.11
CA GLN A 13 49.60 28.66 -22.43
C GLN A 13 50.21 27.33 -21.97
N ALA A 14 51.50 27.15 -22.26
CA ALA A 14 52.25 25.98 -21.83
C ALA A 14 52.42 25.92 -20.29
N VAL A 15 52.29 24.71 -19.74
CA VAL A 15 52.47 24.41 -18.31
C VAL A 15 53.90 23.90 -18.12
N SER A 16 54.64 24.45 -17.15
CA SER A 16 56.03 24.07 -16.92
C SER A 16 56.16 22.80 -16.06
N GLU A 17 57.29 22.12 -16.18
CA GLU A 17 57.63 20.94 -15.36
C GLU A 17 57.50 21.24 -13.85
N ASP A 18 57.87 22.44 -13.43
CA ASP A 18 57.71 22.94 -12.05
C ASP A 18 56.24 23.10 -11.63
N GLU A 19 55.33 23.43 -12.55
CA GLU A 19 53.90 23.52 -12.27
C GLU A 19 53.27 22.12 -12.13
N TRP A 20 53.71 21.16 -12.96
CA TRP A 20 53.34 19.75 -12.82
C TRP A 20 53.89 19.13 -11.53
N LYS A 21 55.16 19.36 -11.19
CA LYS A 21 55.74 18.96 -9.89
C LYS A 21 54.97 19.55 -8.70
N LYS A 22 54.55 20.83 -8.79
CA LYS A 22 53.70 21.47 -7.77
C LYS A 22 52.29 20.88 -7.72
N LEU A 23 51.74 20.32 -8.80
CA LEU A 23 50.49 19.57 -8.77
C LEU A 23 50.68 18.20 -8.10
N ALA A 24 51.72 17.45 -8.47
CA ALA A 24 52.01 16.13 -7.90
C ALA A 24 52.30 16.15 -6.39
N GLY A 25 52.78 17.28 -5.83
CA GLY A 25 52.86 17.47 -4.37
C GLY A 25 51.51 17.44 -3.62
N PHE A 26 50.38 17.39 -4.33
CA PHE A 26 49.04 17.15 -3.79
C PHE A 26 48.51 15.73 -4.05
N GLN A 27 49.27 14.87 -4.71
CA GLN A 27 48.89 13.47 -4.95
C GLN A 27 49.22 12.61 -3.71
N MET A 28 48.50 11.50 -3.57
CA MET A 28 48.67 10.47 -2.55
C MET A 28 49.19 9.17 -3.21
N GLU A 29 49.67 8.21 -2.40
CA GLU A 29 50.29 6.98 -2.91
C GLU A 29 49.32 6.12 -3.73
N ASP A 30 48.04 6.16 -3.37
CA ASP A 30 46.90 5.57 -4.09
C ASP A 30 46.53 6.29 -5.40
N GLY A 31 47.18 7.42 -5.72
CA GLY A 31 46.91 8.24 -6.89
C GLY A 31 45.86 9.34 -6.70
N GLN A 32 45.09 9.36 -5.61
CA GLN A 32 44.10 10.41 -5.34
C GLN A 32 44.76 11.75 -4.96
N TYR A 33 43.98 12.84 -4.91
CA TYR A 33 44.47 14.17 -4.56
C TYR A 33 43.83 14.76 -3.30
N LYS A 34 44.67 15.39 -2.48
CA LYS A 34 44.27 16.13 -1.26
C LYS A 34 44.09 17.62 -1.52
N ARG A 35 43.16 18.27 -0.80
CA ARG A 35 42.77 19.68 -1.05
C ARG A 35 43.86 20.70 -0.65
N THR A 36 44.70 20.37 0.34
CA THR A 36 45.84 21.17 0.79
C THR A 36 47.05 20.27 1.02
N ALA A 37 48.27 20.81 0.99
CA ALA A 37 49.48 20.02 1.22
C ALA A 37 49.51 19.34 2.62
N SER A 38 48.85 19.96 3.60
CA SER A 38 48.74 19.51 5.00
C SER A 38 47.57 18.57 5.31
N ALA A 39 46.66 18.32 4.35
CA ALA A 39 45.54 17.41 4.56
C ALA A 39 46.00 15.93 4.57
N SER A 40 45.38 15.13 5.43
CA SER A 40 45.69 13.71 5.65
C SER A 40 44.79 12.74 4.86
N SER A 41 43.84 13.24 4.08
CA SER A 41 42.89 12.44 3.31
C SER A 41 42.66 13.00 1.89
N ALA A 42 42.25 12.11 1.00
CA ALA A 42 41.84 12.43 -0.36
C ALA A 42 40.56 13.28 -0.39
N ASN A 43 40.31 13.94 -1.53
CA ASN A 43 39.13 14.74 -1.76
C ASN A 43 38.66 14.59 -3.23
N GLY A 44 37.40 14.20 -3.44
CA GLY A 44 36.85 13.95 -4.78
C GLY A 44 36.92 15.17 -5.70
N GLU A 45 36.55 16.36 -5.23
CA GLU A 45 36.67 17.63 -5.97
C GLU A 45 38.11 17.90 -6.43
N ALA A 46 39.09 17.78 -5.51
CA ALA A 46 40.51 17.94 -5.84
C ALA A 46 41.02 16.88 -6.83
N THR A 47 40.56 15.64 -6.69
CA THR A 47 40.93 14.50 -7.55
C THR A 47 40.36 14.65 -8.95
N ALA A 48 39.10 15.06 -9.08
CA ALA A 48 38.47 15.37 -10.36
C ALA A 48 39.16 16.55 -11.07
N MET A 49 39.40 17.65 -10.35
CA MET A 49 40.09 18.80 -10.94
C MET A 49 41.53 18.46 -11.37
N ALA A 50 42.24 17.61 -10.63
CA ALA A 50 43.56 17.11 -11.02
C ALA A 50 43.48 16.19 -12.25
N ALA A 51 42.56 15.22 -12.28
CA ALA A 51 42.36 14.32 -13.43
C ALA A 51 42.08 15.10 -14.72
N ILE A 52 41.22 16.13 -14.67
CA ILE A 52 40.94 17.03 -15.81
C ILE A 52 42.20 17.78 -16.27
N ALA A 53 43.04 18.23 -15.33
CA ALA A 53 44.29 18.92 -15.67
C ALA A 53 45.27 17.98 -16.39
N LEU A 54 45.44 16.75 -15.86
CA LEU A 54 46.35 15.74 -16.40
C LEU A 54 45.88 15.23 -17.79
N ASP A 55 44.60 14.86 -17.92
CA ASP A 55 43.98 14.48 -19.20
C ASP A 55 44.14 15.58 -20.24
N TYR A 56 43.77 16.81 -19.89
CA TYR A 56 43.82 17.90 -20.86
C TYR A 56 45.26 18.22 -21.30
N GLY A 57 46.25 18.08 -20.40
CA GLY A 57 47.67 18.13 -20.74
C GLY A 57 48.07 17.04 -21.75
N LYS A 58 47.77 15.77 -21.46
CA LYS A 58 48.13 14.63 -22.33
C LYS A 58 47.39 14.62 -23.67
N ARG A 59 46.15 15.12 -23.71
CA ARG A 59 45.43 15.35 -24.97
C ARG A 59 46.05 16.47 -25.81
N LEU A 60 46.65 17.49 -25.20
CA LEU A 60 47.39 18.54 -25.93
C LEU A 60 48.79 18.09 -26.40
N GLU A 61 49.39 17.05 -25.78
CA GLU A 61 50.60 16.38 -26.32
C GLU A 61 50.33 15.65 -27.65
N SER A 62 49.07 15.28 -27.92
CA SER A 62 48.66 14.43 -29.07
C SER A 62 47.78 15.14 -30.11
N ASP A 63 46.97 16.12 -29.70
CA ASP A 63 46.23 17.04 -30.58
C ASP A 63 46.31 18.47 -30.02
N ALA A 64 47.06 19.33 -30.71
CA ALA A 64 47.21 20.74 -30.34
C ALA A 64 45.90 21.57 -30.41
N ASN A 65 44.84 21.03 -31.01
CA ASN A 65 43.50 21.64 -31.05
C ASN A 65 42.56 21.07 -30.00
N ALA A 66 43.03 20.19 -29.13
CA ALA A 66 42.22 19.63 -28.05
C ALA A 66 41.63 20.74 -27.18
N LYS A 67 40.33 20.65 -26.92
CA LYS A 67 39.60 21.57 -26.03
C LYS A 67 39.37 20.91 -24.67
N SER A 68 39.38 21.69 -23.59
CA SER A 68 39.03 21.21 -22.26
C SER A 68 37.61 20.62 -22.24
N VAL A 69 37.33 19.70 -21.30
CA VAL A 69 35.98 19.10 -21.16
C VAL A 69 34.88 20.17 -21.04
N PHE A 70 35.14 21.24 -20.30
CA PHE A 70 34.22 22.36 -20.13
C PHE A 70 33.94 23.12 -21.45
N LEU A 71 34.96 23.35 -22.28
CA LEU A 71 34.79 24.02 -23.57
C LEU A 71 33.98 23.16 -24.56
N ARG A 72 34.26 21.85 -24.62
CA ARG A 72 33.50 20.90 -25.45
C ARG A 72 32.00 20.90 -25.10
N LEU A 73 31.67 20.99 -23.80
CA LEU A 73 30.28 21.08 -23.31
C LEU A 73 29.65 22.47 -23.53
N ALA A 74 30.43 23.54 -23.43
CA ALA A 74 29.92 24.90 -23.58
C ALA A 74 29.56 25.25 -25.04
N GLU A 75 30.35 24.81 -26.01
CA GLU A 75 30.17 25.14 -27.43
C GLU A 75 28.95 24.45 -28.06
N ALA A 76 28.63 23.22 -27.64
CA ALA A 76 27.61 22.38 -28.28
C ALA A 76 26.21 23.04 -28.39
N ASN A 77 25.82 23.82 -27.37
CA ASN A 77 24.43 24.29 -27.18
C ASN A 77 24.38 25.84 -27.03
N GLN A 78 25.14 26.61 -27.82
CA GLN A 78 25.19 28.07 -27.64
C GLN A 78 23.94 28.81 -28.11
N ALA A 79 23.30 28.38 -29.20
CA ALA A 79 22.11 29.05 -29.74
C ALA A 79 20.91 28.93 -28.78
N ASP A 80 20.72 27.75 -28.20
CA ASP A 80 19.59 27.43 -27.30
C ASP A 80 19.58 28.29 -26.04
N ARG A 81 20.78 28.67 -25.54
CA ARG A 81 20.92 29.55 -24.38
C ARG A 81 20.44 30.98 -24.64
N THR A 82 20.64 31.50 -25.84
CA THR A 82 20.12 32.83 -26.21
C THR A 82 18.60 32.79 -26.34
N ALA A 83 18.07 31.81 -27.06
CA ALA A 83 16.63 31.62 -27.23
C ALA A 83 15.89 31.42 -25.89
N GLY A 84 16.50 30.71 -24.93
CA GLY A 84 15.95 30.52 -23.59
C GLY A 84 15.77 31.83 -22.80
N LYS A 85 16.71 32.78 -22.92
CA LYS A 85 16.64 34.07 -22.21
C LYS A 85 15.56 34.98 -22.78
N GLU A 86 15.42 35.03 -24.10
CA GLU A 86 14.36 35.83 -24.77
C GLU A 86 12.97 35.27 -24.44
N ALA A 87 12.83 33.94 -24.38
CA ALA A 87 11.63 33.25 -23.93
C ALA A 87 11.28 33.53 -22.45
N GLU A 88 12.27 33.57 -21.57
CA GLU A 88 12.11 33.87 -20.14
C GLU A 88 11.58 35.31 -19.91
N GLU A 89 12.18 36.31 -20.54
CA GLU A 89 11.75 37.72 -20.43
C GLU A 89 10.32 37.93 -20.96
N ALA A 90 9.93 37.21 -22.02
CA ALA A 90 8.57 37.24 -22.55
C ALA A 90 7.55 36.65 -21.54
N VAL A 91 7.86 35.50 -20.92
CA VAL A 91 6.98 34.86 -19.92
C VAL A 91 6.73 35.77 -18.72
N PHE A 92 7.78 36.36 -18.13
CA PHE A 92 7.63 37.21 -16.94
C PHE A 92 6.74 38.43 -17.16
N LYS A 93 6.79 39.04 -18.36
CA LYS A 93 5.90 40.14 -18.72
C LYS A 93 4.43 39.70 -18.75
N THR A 94 4.13 38.62 -19.45
CA THR A 94 2.74 38.12 -19.58
C THR A 94 2.16 37.67 -18.23
N VAL A 95 2.99 37.17 -17.29
CA VAL A 95 2.56 36.89 -15.90
C VAL A 95 2.07 38.17 -15.20
N ALA A 96 2.81 39.27 -15.32
CA ALA A 96 2.46 40.54 -14.69
C ALA A 96 1.15 41.11 -15.26
N ASP A 97 0.97 41.03 -16.57
CA ASP A 97 -0.21 41.57 -17.27
C ASP A 97 -1.51 40.79 -16.96
N LEU A 98 -1.44 39.47 -16.71
CA LEU A 98 -2.63 38.62 -16.55
C LEU A 98 -3.03 38.28 -15.10
N LYS A 99 -2.13 38.45 -14.13
CA LYS A 99 -2.33 37.99 -12.74
C LYS A 99 -3.63 38.50 -12.11
N THR A 100 -3.89 39.80 -12.22
CA THR A 100 -5.08 40.45 -11.61
C THR A 100 -6.38 39.87 -12.14
N THR A 101 -6.48 39.66 -13.46
CA THR A 101 -7.66 39.09 -14.12
C THR A 101 -7.95 37.67 -13.64
N VAL A 102 -6.90 36.84 -13.55
CA VAL A 102 -6.99 35.48 -13.00
C VAL A 102 -7.47 35.49 -11.55
N ASP A 103 -6.89 36.34 -10.70
CA ASP A 103 -7.30 36.47 -9.30
C ASP A 103 -8.78 36.89 -9.17
N SER A 104 -9.28 37.78 -10.03
CA SER A 104 -10.66 38.30 -9.98
C SER A 104 -11.78 37.37 -10.49
N ALA A 105 -11.47 36.34 -11.29
CA ALA A 105 -12.48 35.41 -11.83
C ALA A 105 -13.33 34.74 -10.73
N ALA A 106 -14.66 34.68 -10.90
CA ALA A 106 -15.56 34.13 -9.89
C ALA A 106 -15.89 32.65 -10.14
N THR A 107 -15.94 32.24 -11.40
CA THR A 107 -16.33 30.91 -11.90
C THR A 107 -15.18 30.21 -12.60
N VAL A 108 -15.36 28.92 -12.94
CA VAL A 108 -14.45 28.24 -13.89
C VAL A 108 -14.59 28.82 -15.29
N ASP A 109 -15.82 29.16 -15.71
CA ASP A 109 -16.09 29.68 -17.06
C ASP A 109 -15.35 31.00 -17.34
N ASP A 110 -15.19 31.86 -16.34
CA ASP A 110 -14.35 33.07 -16.41
C ASP A 110 -12.87 32.73 -16.75
N ILE A 111 -12.33 31.67 -16.16
CA ILE A 111 -10.95 31.20 -16.40
C ILE A 111 -10.85 30.50 -17.77
N VAL A 112 -11.84 29.69 -18.13
CA VAL A 112 -11.93 29.02 -19.43
C VAL A 112 -12.00 30.04 -20.57
N ALA A 113 -12.84 31.06 -20.44
CA ALA A 113 -12.97 32.15 -21.42
C ALA A 113 -11.67 32.95 -21.57
N LEU A 114 -11.02 33.31 -20.45
CA LEU A 114 -9.73 34.00 -20.44
C LEU A 114 -8.62 33.21 -21.16
N ILE A 115 -8.65 31.87 -21.06
CA ILE A 115 -7.69 30.99 -21.73
C ILE A 115 -8.03 30.85 -23.22
N LYS A 116 -9.31 30.66 -23.57
CA LYS A 116 -9.79 30.64 -24.97
C LYS A 116 -9.51 31.96 -25.74
N GLU A 117 -9.38 33.09 -25.04
CA GLU A 117 -8.95 34.37 -25.63
C GLU A 117 -7.43 34.47 -25.88
N LYS A 118 -6.60 33.58 -25.28
CA LYS A 118 -5.13 33.73 -25.20
C LYS A 118 -4.34 32.43 -25.43
N GLU A 119 -4.92 31.49 -26.17
CA GLU A 119 -4.48 30.09 -26.24
C GLU A 119 -3.00 29.88 -26.59
N ASP A 120 -2.44 30.71 -27.48
CA ASP A 120 -1.03 30.64 -27.91
C ASP A 120 -0.02 30.93 -26.79
N THR A 121 -0.49 31.54 -25.68
CA THR A 121 0.37 32.03 -24.58
C THR A 121 -0.04 31.51 -23.21
N VAL A 122 -1.33 31.16 -23.01
CA VAL A 122 -1.88 30.67 -21.74
C VAL A 122 -2.47 29.28 -21.94
N SER A 123 -2.12 28.38 -21.04
CA SER A 123 -2.60 26.99 -21.02
C SER A 123 -3.16 26.61 -19.65
N LEU A 124 -4.15 25.72 -19.64
CA LEU A 124 -4.77 25.17 -18.44
C LEU A 124 -4.08 23.86 -18.05
N VAL A 125 -4.03 23.55 -16.74
CA VAL A 125 -3.88 22.20 -16.20
C VAL A 125 -4.87 22.03 -15.06
N SER A 126 -5.78 21.06 -15.19
CA SER A 126 -6.78 20.72 -14.19
C SER A 126 -6.26 19.69 -13.18
N SER A 127 -6.87 19.63 -11.99
CA SER A 127 -6.73 18.47 -11.10
C SER A 127 -7.75 17.37 -11.39
N ASN A 128 -8.78 17.67 -12.20
CA ASN A 128 -9.78 16.70 -12.63
C ASN A 128 -10.18 16.96 -14.09
N GLU A 129 -9.42 16.34 -15.00
CA GLU A 129 -9.63 16.40 -16.45
C GLU A 129 -11.00 15.83 -16.91
N LYS A 130 -11.73 15.11 -16.04
CA LYS A 130 -13.11 14.65 -16.35
C LYS A 130 -14.15 15.77 -16.24
N VAL A 131 -13.87 16.80 -15.44
CA VAL A 131 -14.84 17.86 -15.06
C VAL A 131 -14.45 19.20 -15.69
N VAL A 132 -13.15 19.47 -15.79
CA VAL A 132 -12.62 20.60 -16.58
C VAL A 132 -11.44 20.06 -17.39
N SER A 133 -11.61 19.93 -18.70
CA SER A 133 -10.61 19.36 -19.60
C SER A 133 -9.60 20.43 -20.01
N SER A 134 -8.31 20.14 -19.86
CA SER A 134 -7.22 21.04 -20.26
C SER A 134 -6.98 21.04 -21.78
N ALA A 135 -7.57 20.09 -22.52
CA ALA A 135 -7.36 19.91 -23.95
C ALA A 135 -8.31 20.75 -24.80
N ASP A 136 -9.62 20.61 -24.58
CA ASP A 136 -10.69 21.38 -25.22
C ASP A 136 -11.02 22.69 -24.49
N LYS A 137 -10.62 22.80 -23.21
CA LYS A 137 -10.91 23.94 -22.31
C LYS A 137 -12.41 24.13 -22.13
N GLU A 138 -13.14 23.07 -21.82
CA GLU A 138 -14.57 23.11 -21.50
C GLU A 138 -14.82 22.61 -20.07
N VAL A 139 -15.92 23.07 -19.46
CA VAL A 139 -16.46 22.46 -18.25
C VAL A 139 -17.43 21.37 -18.66
N HIS A 140 -17.16 20.13 -18.28
CA HIS A 140 -18.06 19.01 -18.51
C HIS A 140 -19.03 18.91 -17.31
N PRO A 141 -20.35 19.05 -17.53
CA PRO A 141 -21.31 19.01 -16.42
C PRO A 141 -21.32 17.63 -15.76
N LEU A 142 -21.30 17.64 -14.43
CA LEU A 142 -21.44 16.43 -13.63
C LEU A 142 -22.78 15.76 -13.93
N GLN A 143 -22.75 14.43 -14.03
CA GLN A 143 -23.97 13.65 -14.27
C GLN A 143 -24.91 13.73 -13.06
N PRO A 144 -26.24 13.58 -13.26
CA PRO A 144 -27.21 13.49 -12.17
C PRO A 144 -26.75 12.57 -11.05
N GLY A 145 -26.70 13.12 -9.84
CA GLY A 145 -26.36 12.37 -8.64
C GLY A 145 -24.89 11.99 -8.44
N GLU A 146 -23.95 12.60 -9.18
CA GLU A 146 -22.52 12.56 -8.82
C GLU A 146 -22.22 13.41 -7.57
N PRO A 147 -21.11 13.15 -6.84
CA PRO A 147 -20.64 14.01 -5.76
C PRO A 147 -20.24 15.40 -6.25
N ASP A 148 -20.33 16.39 -5.37
CA ASP A 148 -19.75 17.71 -5.61
C ASP A 148 -18.21 17.59 -5.74
N ASN A 149 -17.63 18.12 -6.83
CA ASN A 149 -16.23 17.93 -7.21
C ASN A 149 -15.39 19.18 -6.96
N THR A 150 -14.33 19.06 -6.15
CA THR A 150 -13.32 20.11 -5.98
C THR A 150 -12.29 20.07 -7.11
N VAL A 151 -12.24 21.10 -7.95
CA VAL A 151 -11.31 21.21 -9.08
C VAL A 151 -10.27 22.31 -8.82
N GLN A 152 -8.99 21.97 -8.85
CA GLN A 152 -7.88 22.92 -8.81
C GLN A 152 -7.38 23.21 -10.23
N LEU A 153 -7.45 24.47 -10.65
CA LEU A 153 -7.01 24.93 -11.96
C LEU A 153 -5.69 25.67 -11.84
N LYS A 154 -4.62 25.10 -12.42
CA LYS A 154 -3.30 25.72 -12.57
C LYS A 154 -3.26 26.41 -13.94
N ILE A 155 -2.91 27.69 -13.95
CA ILE A 155 -2.90 28.51 -15.16
C ILE A 155 -1.43 28.78 -15.52
N ILE A 156 -1.01 28.31 -16.69
CA ILE A 156 0.41 28.20 -17.08
C ILE A 156 0.66 29.03 -18.34
N ILE A 157 1.57 30.01 -18.26
CA ILE A 157 2.06 30.74 -19.42
C ILE A 157 3.21 29.96 -20.06
N LYS A 158 3.29 29.99 -21.39
CA LYS A 158 4.39 29.42 -22.18
C LYS A 158 4.91 30.45 -23.19
N SER A 159 6.22 30.46 -23.41
CA SER A 159 6.86 31.11 -24.56
C SER A 159 8.14 30.35 -24.88
N GLY A 160 8.34 29.94 -26.13
CA GLY A 160 9.46 29.05 -26.51
C GLY A 160 9.54 27.82 -25.60
N ASN A 161 10.73 27.59 -25.03
CA ASN A 161 10.97 26.51 -24.06
C ASN A 161 10.75 26.91 -22.59
N CYS A 162 10.30 28.14 -22.31
CA CYS A 162 10.04 28.64 -20.96
C CYS A 162 8.55 28.54 -20.62
N ALA A 163 8.25 28.11 -19.39
CA ALA A 163 6.89 28.00 -18.88
C ALA A 163 6.84 28.32 -17.38
N THR A 164 5.77 28.96 -16.91
CA THR A 164 5.56 29.22 -15.47
C THR A 164 4.09 29.27 -15.09
N VAL A 165 3.78 29.05 -13.82
CA VAL A 165 2.42 29.06 -13.27
C VAL A 165 2.10 30.48 -12.77
N ILE A 166 1.05 31.11 -13.32
CA ILE A 166 0.54 32.39 -12.80
C ILE A 166 -0.03 32.18 -11.39
N ARG A 167 -0.90 31.18 -11.27
CA ARG A 167 -1.81 30.99 -10.13
C ARG A 167 -2.40 29.58 -10.14
N THR A 168 -2.80 29.10 -8.98
CA THR A 168 -3.73 27.97 -8.81
C THR A 168 -5.01 28.49 -8.17
N LYS A 169 -6.18 28.27 -8.78
CA LYS A 169 -7.50 28.52 -8.17
C LYS A 169 -8.19 27.21 -7.87
N VAL A 170 -9.11 27.23 -6.92
CA VAL A 170 -9.91 26.07 -6.51
C VAL A 170 -11.37 26.46 -6.68
N PHE A 171 -12.15 25.58 -7.28
CA PHE A 171 -13.58 25.75 -7.54
C PHE A 171 -14.32 24.47 -7.15
N ASN A 172 -15.51 24.60 -6.60
CA ASN A 172 -16.38 23.46 -6.32
C ASN A 172 -17.45 23.41 -7.42
N ILE A 173 -17.55 22.27 -8.10
CA ILE A 173 -18.52 22.02 -9.17
C ILE A 173 -19.57 21.05 -8.63
N GLU A 174 -20.84 21.40 -8.81
CA GLU A 174 -21.99 20.62 -8.33
C GLU A 174 -22.80 20.10 -9.53
N PRO A 175 -23.50 18.95 -9.45
CA PRO A 175 -24.42 18.52 -10.50
C PRO A 175 -25.70 19.36 -10.48
N GLU A 176 -26.32 19.54 -11.64
CA GLU A 176 -27.63 20.20 -11.76
C GLU A 176 -28.72 19.43 -11.00
N ASP A 177 -28.66 18.10 -11.06
CA ASP A 177 -29.52 17.19 -10.30
C ASP A 177 -28.74 16.57 -9.14
N LYS A 178 -29.14 16.95 -7.92
CA LYS A 178 -28.55 16.52 -6.64
C LYS A 178 -29.22 15.29 -6.02
N THR A 179 -30.18 14.65 -6.71
CA THR A 179 -30.82 13.41 -6.24
C THR A 179 -29.86 12.22 -6.26
N PHE A 180 -30.07 11.24 -5.39
CA PHE A 180 -29.25 10.03 -5.31
C PHE A 180 -29.78 8.93 -6.24
N PRO A 181 -29.05 8.49 -7.28
CA PRO A 181 -29.58 7.53 -8.26
C PRO A 181 -29.43 6.10 -7.72
N PHE A 182 -30.35 5.71 -6.82
CA PHE A 182 -30.28 4.49 -6.01
C PHE A 182 -29.83 3.24 -6.78
N GLY A 183 -30.48 2.91 -7.91
CA GLY A 183 -30.14 1.72 -8.72
C GLY A 183 -28.74 1.74 -9.34
N LYS A 184 -28.20 2.93 -9.68
CA LYS A 184 -26.82 3.09 -10.19
C LYS A 184 -25.81 2.88 -9.06
N ASN A 185 -26.02 3.52 -7.92
CA ASN A 185 -25.10 3.42 -6.78
C ASN A 185 -25.12 2.02 -6.14
N MET A 186 -26.28 1.36 -6.10
CA MET A 186 -26.46 -0.05 -5.78
C MET A 186 -25.57 -0.96 -6.64
N GLU A 187 -25.62 -0.83 -7.97
CA GLU A 187 -24.82 -1.68 -8.86
C GLU A 187 -23.32 -1.31 -8.84
N LEU A 188 -22.97 -0.03 -8.69
CA LEU A 188 -21.57 0.39 -8.45
C LEU A 188 -21.00 -0.25 -7.18
N LEU A 189 -21.75 -0.25 -6.07
CA LEU A 189 -21.32 -0.88 -4.81
C LEU A 189 -21.23 -2.41 -4.94
N LYS A 190 -22.13 -3.04 -5.71
CA LYS A 190 -22.03 -4.47 -6.08
C LYS A 190 -20.79 -4.76 -6.94
N GLN A 191 -20.39 -3.85 -7.82
CA GLN A 191 -19.17 -3.97 -8.63
C GLN A 191 -17.91 -3.73 -7.80
N TYR A 192 -17.94 -2.78 -6.85
CA TYR A 192 -16.88 -2.56 -5.87
C TYR A 192 -16.54 -3.86 -5.13
N TYR A 193 -17.51 -4.51 -4.49
CA TYR A 193 -17.26 -5.76 -3.76
C TYR A 193 -16.81 -6.93 -4.66
N LYS A 194 -17.30 -7.03 -5.92
CA LYS A 194 -16.79 -8.00 -6.92
C LYS A 194 -15.31 -7.74 -7.30
N SER A 195 -14.80 -6.53 -7.06
CA SER A 195 -13.42 -6.12 -7.31
C SER A 195 -12.54 -6.05 -6.05
N TYR A 196 -13.13 -6.14 -4.86
CA TYR A 196 -12.47 -5.92 -3.57
C TYR A 196 -11.56 -7.09 -3.15
N PRO A 197 -10.46 -6.83 -2.41
CA PRO A 197 -9.79 -5.55 -2.32
C PRO A 197 -9.09 -5.23 -3.65
N LEU A 198 -9.02 -3.94 -4.00
CA LEU A 198 -8.67 -3.47 -5.35
C LEU A 198 -7.23 -3.81 -5.80
N ASP A 199 -6.37 -4.22 -4.87
CA ASP A 199 -4.91 -4.30 -5.00
C ASP A 199 -4.31 -5.70 -4.76
N LYS A 200 -5.11 -6.70 -4.34
CA LYS A 200 -4.59 -8.05 -3.99
C LYS A 200 -4.91 -9.11 -5.03
N ALA A 201 -4.03 -10.10 -5.15
CA ALA A 201 -4.20 -11.26 -6.02
C ALA A 201 -5.42 -12.14 -5.63
N SER A 202 -5.73 -12.21 -4.32
CA SER A 202 -6.91 -12.89 -3.77
C SER A 202 -8.04 -11.89 -3.54
N LYS A 203 -9.06 -11.91 -4.40
CA LYS A 203 -10.29 -11.12 -4.25
C LYS A 203 -11.24 -11.74 -3.22
N GLY A 204 -12.10 -10.90 -2.65
CA GLY A 204 -13.08 -11.24 -1.62
C GLY A 204 -12.99 -10.33 -0.39
N ILE A 205 -14.08 -10.27 0.38
CA ILE A 205 -14.15 -9.51 1.64
C ILE A 205 -13.12 -10.01 2.66
N ASN A 206 -12.65 -9.14 3.55
CA ASN A 206 -11.61 -9.48 4.52
C ASN A 206 -11.67 -8.68 5.84
N LYS A 207 -12.79 -8.00 6.11
CA LYS A 207 -13.07 -7.31 7.37
C LYS A 207 -14.32 -7.88 8.01
N CYS A 208 -14.47 -7.65 9.32
CA CYS A 208 -15.73 -7.83 10.02
C CYS A 208 -16.87 -7.05 9.37
N HIS A 209 -18.10 -7.50 9.60
CA HIS A 209 -19.40 -6.92 9.19
C HIS A 209 -19.65 -6.81 7.69
N GLN A 210 -18.60 -7.02 6.86
CA GLN A 210 -18.71 -7.04 5.41
C GLN A 210 -19.57 -8.20 4.92
N ALA A 211 -19.67 -9.33 5.64
CA ALA A 211 -20.43 -10.47 5.15
C ALA A 211 -21.93 -10.28 5.32
N PHE A 212 -22.42 -9.85 6.49
CA PHE A 212 -23.85 -9.55 6.63
C PHE A 212 -24.30 -8.37 5.77
N SER A 213 -23.43 -7.35 5.64
CA SER A 213 -23.72 -6.18 4.80
C SER A 213 -23.83 -6.55 3.32
N LEU A 214 -22.92 -7.42 2.85
CA LEU A 214 -22.91 -7.91 1.47
C LEU A 214 -24.03 -8.94 1.21
N ALA A 215 -24.37 -9.78 2.20
CA ALA A 215 -25.50 -10.70 2.12
C ALA A 215 -26.84 -9.94 1.98
N SER A 216 -27.03 -8.83 2.70
CA SER A 216 -28.20 -7.96 2.51
C SER A 216 -28.17 -7.28 1.14
N LEU A 217 -27.04 -6.67 0.76
CA LEU A 217 -26.85 -5.99 -0.51
C LEU A 217 -27.19 -6.91 -1.71
N MET A 218 -26.68 -8.15 -1.70
CA MET A 218 -26.92 -9.14 -2.75
C MET A 218 -28.26 -9.87 -2.60
N ASN A 219 -28.88 -9.84 -1.41
CA ASN A 219 -29.98 -10.72 -1.00
C ASN A 219 -29.65 -12.21 -1.20
N ASP A 220 -28.43 -12.60 -0.79
CA ASP A 220 -27.84 -13.92 -1.01
C ASP A 220 -26.79 -14.25 0.08
N PRO A 221 -26.95 -15.32 0.88
CA PRO A 221 -25.97 -15.74 1.88
C PRO A 221 -24.65 -16.24 1.26
N GLN A 222 -24.62 -16.57 -0.05
CA GLN A 222 -23.39 -16.87 -0.79
C GLN A 222 -22.68 -15.59 -1.31
N LEU A 223 -23.09 -14.41 -0.82
CA LEU A 223 -22.45 -13.11 -1.06
C LEU A 223 -22.36 -12.71 -2.55
N GLY A 224 -23.24 -13.22 -3.41
CA GLY A 224 -23.16 -13.05 -4.86
C GLY A 224 -21.99 -13.79 -5.51
N GLY A 225 -21.47 -14.84 -4.86
CA GLY A 225 -20.28 -15.59 -5.28
C GLY A 225 -18.94 -14.93 -4.89
N ILE A 226 -18.96 -13.91 -4.03
CA ILE A 226 -17.76 -13.21 -3.56
C ILE A 226 -17.16 -13.98 -2.38
N ALA A 227 -15.85 -14.25 -2.43
CA ALA A 227 -15.18 -15.00 -1.37
C ALA A 227 -15.13 -14.22 -0.05
N ASP A 228 -15.32 -14.94 1.06
CA ASP A 228 -14.99 -14.48 2.40
C ASP A 228 -13.58 -14.94 2.77
N ASN A 229 -12.65 -13.99 2.91
CA ASN A 229 -11.26 -14.19 3.30
C ASN A 229 -10.96 -13.63 4.71
N THR A 230 -11.99 -13.43 5.55
CA THR A 230 -11.83 -12.75 6.84
C THR A 230 -11.19 -13.68 7.88
N GLN A 231 -9.91 -13.44 8.18
CA GLN A 231 -9.05 -14.40 8.92
C GLN A 231 -9.26 -14.41 10.45
N PHE A 232 -9.39 -13.23 11.07
CA PHE A 232 -9.53 -13.12 12.52
C PHE A 232 -10.26 -11.83 12.88
N TYR A 233 -11.16 -11.91 13.85
CA TYR A 233 -11.83 -10.77 14.45
C TYR A 233 -11.16 -10.56 15.82
N GLY A 234 -10.55 -9.39 16.06
CA GLY A 234 -10.09 -8.99 17.41
C GLY A 234 -8.60 -8.63 17.59
N THR A 235 -7.69 -8.90 16.66
CA THR A 235 -6.28 -8.43 16.75
C THR A 235 -5.65 -8.13 15.39
N GLY A 236 -4.75 -7.13 15.35
CA GLY A 236 -3.81 -6.93 14.23
C GLY A 236 -4.26 -6.09 13.03
N GLY A 237 -5.39 -5.35 13.11
CA GLY A 237 -5.99 -4.68 11.94
C GLY A 237 -6.67 -3.34 12.21
N TYR A 238 -5.92 -2.36 12.75
CA TYR A 238 -6.33 -0.95 13.01
C TYR A 238 -7.46 -0.73 14.05
N TYR A 239 -8.44 -1.63 14.14
CA TYR A 239 -9.51 -1.62 15.15
C TYR A 239 -9.11 -2.25 16.50
N SER A 240 -7.82 -2.21 16.85
CA SER A 240 -7.37 -2.51 18.23
C SER A 240 -7.49 -1.29 19.16
N ASP A 241 -7.53 -0.09 18.58
CA ASP A 241 -7.32 1.18 19.29
C ASP A 241 -8.56 2.09 19.21
N ASP A 242 -9.52 1.81 18.31
CA ASP A 242 -10.74 2.60 18.09
C ASP A 242 -12.01 1.80 18.46
N VAL A 243 -13.05 2.50 18.89
CA VAL A 243 -13.96 2.03 19.94
C VAL A 243 -15.18 1.26 19.40
N THR A 244 -15.50 1.40 18.13
CA THR A 244 -16.84 1.11 17.57
C THR A 244 -17.28 -0.35 17.61
N PHE A 245 -16.40 -1.36 17.69
CA PHE A 245 -16.85 -2.75 17.86
C PHE A 245 -15.90 -3.57 18.74
N ARG A 246 -15.93 -3.33 20.05
CA ARG A 246 -15.21 -4.13 21.09
C ARG A 246 -15.69 -5.59 21.25
N ASN A 247 -16.44 -6.14 20.31
CA ASN A 247 -17.11 -7.45 20.40
C ASN A 247 -16.81 -8.31 19.15
N PRO A 248 -15.58 -8.80 18.98
CA PRO A 248 -15.19 -9.57 17.80
C PRO A 248 -16.00 -10.87 17.64
N GLU A 249 -16.35 -11.54 18.74
CA GLU A 249 -17.13 -12.78 18.76
C GLU A 249 -18.55 -12.54 18.24
N ALA A 250 -19.28 -11.59 18.81
CA ALA A 250 -20.64 -11.23 18.38
C ALA A 250 -20.70 -10.77 16.91
N SER A 251 -19.67 -10.03 16.49
CA SER A 251 -19.49 -9.61 15.10
C SER A 251 -19.35 -10.81 14.16
N ALA A 252 -18.43 -11.73 14.49
CA ALA A 252 -18.20 -12.95 13.72
C ALA A 252 -19.43 -13.88 13.70
N VAL A 253 -20.20 -13.94 14.78
CA VAL A 253 -21.49 -14.65 14.83
C VAL A 253 -22.48 -14.08 13.82
N LEU A 254 -22.70 -12.75 13.79
CA LEU A 254 -23.64 -12.12 12.84
C LEU A 254 -23.23 -12.33 11.39
N ASP A 255 -21.94 -12.17 11.07
CA ASP A 255 -21.41 -12.46 9.73
C ASP A 255 -21.55 -13.93 9.33
N TRP A 256 -21.32 -14.87 10.26
CA TRP A 256 -21.44 -16.31 9.98
C TRP A 256 -22.88 -16.76 9.79
N ILE A 257 -23.82 -16.26 10.61
CA ILE A 257 -25.26 -16.52 10.43
C ILE A 257 -25.75 -15.96 9.10
N ALA A 258 -25.28 -14.78 8.68
CA ALA A 258 -25.62 -14.21 7.38
C ALA A 258 -25.06 -14.99 6.17
N MET A 259 -24.15 -15.95 6.39
CA MET A 259 -23.57 -16.84 5.38
C MET A 259 -24.05 -18.30 5.50
N ASP A 260 -25.11 -18.57 6.29
CA ASP A 260 -25.59 -19.92 6.64
C ASP A 260 -24.50 -20.83 7.27
N LYS A 261 -23.46 -20.23 7.88
CA LYS A 261 -22.38 -20.93 8.60
C LYS A 261 -22.72 -21.08 10.08
N ASP A 262 -22.20 -22.13 10.71
CA ASP A 262 -22.40 -22.42 12.13
C ASP A 262 -21.37 -21.69 13.02
N PRO A 263 -21.74 -20.69 13.84
CA PRO A 263 -20.77 -19.96 14.65
C PRO A 263 -20.10 -20.79 15.76
N ARG A 264 -20.60 -22.01 16.06
CA ARG A 264 -19.99 -22.90 17.07
C ARG A 264 -18.69 -23.58 16.63
N GLN A 265 -18.31 -23.43 15.36
CA GLN A 265 -16.96 -23.76 14.90
C GLN A 265 -16.46 -22.76 13.86
N TYR A 266 -16.54 -21.49 14.26
CA TYR A 266 -15.69 -20.44 13.73
C TYR A 266 -14.21 -20.86 13.77
N ILE A 267 -13.43 -20.46 12.76
CA ILE A 267 -11.98 -20.75 12.72
C ILE A 267 -11.20 -19.45 12.92
N LYS A 268 -10.57 -19.32 14.10
CA LYS A 268 -9.66 -18.23 14.46
C LYS A 268 -8.31 -18.45 13.75
N VAL A 269 -7.94 -17.59 12.79
CA VAL A 269 -6.66 -17.68 12.07
C VAL A 269 -5.70 -16.58 12.53
N TYR A 270 -4.80 -16.89 13.45
CA TYR A 270 -3.89 -15.93 14.09
C TYR A 270 -2.84 -15.38 13.09
N PRO A 271 -2.91 -14.10 12.67
CA PRO A 271 -2.14 -13.61 11.52
C PRO A 271 -0.62 -13.59 11.73
N SER A 272 -0.16 -13.48 12.98
CA SER A 272 1.26 -13.42 13.34
C SER A 272 1.94 -14.79 13.45
N THR A 273 1.18 -15.89 13.47
CA THR A 273 1.69 -17.26 13.67
C THR A 273 1.19 -18.25 12.63
N GLY A 274 0.14 -17.92 11.87
CA GLY A 274 -0.53 -18.84 10.96
C GLY A 274 -1.33 -19.95 11.66
N LEU A 275 -1.43 -19.91 12.99
CA LEU A 275 -2.17 -20.92 13.77
C LEU A 275 -3.67 -20.80 13.52
N THR A 276 -4.33 -21.94 13.33
CA THR A 276 -5.79 -22.05 13.17
C THR A 276 -6.40 -22.76 14.37
N GLU A 277 -7.29 -22.09 15.09
CA GLU A 277 -8.04 -22.65 16.22
C GLU A 277 -9.53 -22.72 15.91
N GLN A 278 -10.20 -23.82 16.29
CA GLN A 278 -11.64 -23.98 16.14
C GLN A 278 -12.34 -23.50 17.42
N ALA A 279 -13.17 -22.47 17.31
CA ALA A 279 -13.80 -21.78 18.44
C ALA A 279 -15.33 -21.90 18.41
N ASP A 280 -15.93 -22.12 19.57
CA ASP A 280 -17.37 -22.06 19.76
C ASP A 280 -17.75 -20.68 20.30
N LEU A 281 -17.97 -19.73 19.38
CA LEU A 281 -18.24 -18.33 19.73
C LEU A 281 -19.51 -18.17 20.58
N ILE A 282 -20.48 -19.08 20.45
CA ILE A 282 -21.72 -19.03 21.23
C ILE A 282 -21.45 -19.42 22.68
N SER A 283 -20.67 -20.48 22.89
CA SER A 283 -20.23 -20.87 24.25
C SER A 283 -19.28 -19.83 24.87
N GLU A 284 -18.38 -19.22 24.07
CA GLU A 284 -17.52 -18.12 24.52
C GLU A 284 -18.35 -16.91 24.95
N MET A 285 -19.27 -16.41 24.11
CA MET A 285 -20.13 -15.28 24.44
C MET A 285 -21.00 -15.52 25.68
N ILE A 286 -21.65 -16.69 25.79
CA ILE A 286 -22.47 -17.03 26.97
C ILE A 286 -21.60 -17.04 28.25
N SER A 287 -20.34 -17.46 28.16
CA SER A 287 -19.40 -17.41 29.30
C SER A 287 -18.90 -16.00 29.65
N GLY A 288 -19.12 -15.02 28.77
CA GLY A 288 -18.76 -13.60 28.96
C GLY A 288 -19.89 -12.71 29.52
N GLN A 289 -21.08 -13.27 29.78
CA GLN A 289 -22.15 -12.55 30.48
C GLN A 289 -21.78 -12.33 31.97
N TYR A 290 -22.22 -11.22 32.55
CA TYR A 290 -22.10 -10.92 33.98
C TYR A 290 -23.38 -11.29 34.75
N ASP A 291 -23.29 -11.41 36.08
CA ASP A 291 -24.37 -11.90 36.94
C ASP A 291 -25.56 -10.94 37.10
N ASN A 292 -25.38 -9.67 36.70
CA ASN A 292 -26.44 -8.68 36.46
C ASN A 292 -27.14 -8.83 35.09
N GLY A 293 -26.70 -9.76 34.24
CA GLY A 293 -27.23 -10.01 32.90
C GLY A 293 -26.48 -9.31 31.76
N SER A 294 -25.54 -8.40 32.06
CA SER A 294 -24.86 -7.58 31.05
C SER A 294 -23.73 -8.29 30.29
N PHE A 295 -23.27 -7.68 29.19
CA PHE A 295 -22.04 -8.05 28.46
C PHE A 295 -20.95 -6.97 28.56
N SER A 296 -21.00 -6.16 29.61
CA SER A 296 -20.05 -5.09 29.91
C SER A 296 -19.81 -5.06 31.42
N ASN A 297 -18.58 -4.82 31.88
CA ASN A 297 -18.24 -5.00 33.29
C ASN A 297 -18.47 -3.72 34.12
N PRO A 298 -19.51 -3.65 34.98
CA PRO A 298 -19.79 -2.47 35.80
C PRO A 298 -18.77 -2.24 36.93
N SER A 299 -17.84 -3.18 37.17
CA SER A 299 -16.75 -3.06 38.15
C SER A 299 -15.40 -2.65 37.54
N SER A 300 -15.33 -2.39 36.24
CA SER A 300 -14.10 -1.93 35.58
C SER A 300 -13.81 -0.46 35.82
N THR A 301 -12.55 -0.03 35.63
CA THR A 301 -12.16 1.39 35.65
C THR A 301 -12.34 2.09 34.30
N LEU A 302 -13.11 1.49 33.40
CA LEU A 302 -13.51 2.01 32.09
C LEU A 302 -15.02 2.32 32.12
N GLY A 303 -15.48 3.17 31.20
CA GLY A 303 -16.92 3.38 30.99
C GLY A 303 -17.62 2.10 30.54
N TYR A 304 -18.95 2.11 30.59
CA TYR A 304 -19.81 0.97 30.27
C TYR A 304 -20.38 1.11 28.84
N PRO A 305 -19.74 0.51 27.81
CA PRO A 305 -20.24 0.56 26.45
C PRO A 305 -21.51 -0.28 26.30
N VAL A 306 -22.67 0.36 26.28
CA VAL A 306 -23.98 -0.31 26.11
C VAL A 306 -24.12 -0.86 24.69
N ARG A 307 -23.38 -0.29 23.71
CA ARG A 307 -23.18 -0.90 22.38
C ARG A 307 -22.74 -2.37 22.47
N ASN A 308 -21.93 -2.74 23.48
CA ASN A 308 -21.55 -4.14 23.70
C ASN A 308 -22.76 -5.01 24.08
N CYS A 309 -23.60 -4.57 25.02
CA CYS A 309 -24.81 -5.29 25.40
C CYS A 309 -25.74 -5.47 24.19
N VAL A 310 -25.94 -4.42 23.37
CA VAL A 310 -26.77 -4.46 22.16
C VAL A 310 -26.24 -5.48 21.15
N VAL A 311 -24.96 -5.43 20.77
CA VAL A 311 -24.42 -6.29 19.70
C VAL A 311 -24.30 -7.76 20.15
N ASN A 312 -23.90 -8.04 21.40
CA ASN A 312 -23.89 -9.40 21.94
C ASN A 312 -25.30 -10.00 22.00
N THR A 313 -26.28 -9.24 22.50
CA THR A 313 -27.68 -9.67 22.56
C THR A 313 -28.25 -9.89 21.16
N MET A 314 -27.95 -9.03 20.19
CA MET A 314 -28.38 -9.19 18.80
C MET A 314 -27.83 -10.48 18.16
N ALA A 315 -26.57 -10.80 18.40
CA ALA A 315 -25.92 -12.02 17.92
C ALA A 315 -26.50 -13.30 18.55
N LEU A 316 -26.79 -13.29 19.86
CA LEU A 316 -27.45 -14.42 20.54
C LEU A 316 -28.92 -14.57 20.14
N GLU A 317 -29.65 -13.46 19.97
CA GLU A 317 -31.03 -13.46 19.45
C GLU A 317 -31.11 -13.91 17.99
N ALA A 318 -30.03 -13.76 17.20
CA ALA A 318 -29.87 -14.37 15.89
C ALA A 318 -29.57 -15.88 15.99
N TYR A 319 -28.70 -16.31 16.90
CA TYR A 319 -28.37 -17.74 17.03
C TYR A 319 -29.52 -18.58 17.61
N PHE A 320 -30.18 -18.11 18.67
CA PHE A 320 -31.25 -18.86 19.37
C PHE A 320 -32.65 -18.62 18.79
N GLY A 321 -32.84 -17.56 18.00
CA GLY A 321 -34.13 -17.22 17.40
C GLY A 321 -35.20 -16.84 18.42
N GLY A 322 -34.84 -16.02 19.42
CA GLY A 322 -35.75 -15.54 20.47
C GLY A 322 -36.09 -16.59 21.55
N LYS A 323 -35.25 -17.61 21.72
CA LYS A 323 -35.37 -18.65 22.76
C LYS A 323 -34.30 -18.47 23.84
N ASP A 324 -34.55 -19.02 25.01
CA ASP A 324 -33.58 -19.13 26.12
C ASP A 324 -32.21 -19.64 25.66
N TRP A 325 -31.14 -19.06 26.19
CA TRP A 325 -29.76 -19.28 25.74
C TRP A 325 -29.08 -20.47 26.45
N GLY A 326 -29.62 -20.92 27.59
CA GLY A 326 -29.24 -22.14 28.30
C GLY A 326 -28.55 -21.90 29.66
N ASN A 327 -28.28 -20.66 30.05
CA ASN A 327 -27.64 -20.27 31.32
C ASN A 327 -28.62 -19.62 32.34
N GLU A 328 -29.91 -19.52 32.03
CA GLU A 328 -30.96 -18.87 32.84
C GLU A 328 -31.17 -19.47 34.25
N GLN A 329 -30.71 -20.69 34.52
CA GLN A 329 -31.09 -21.44 35.74
C GLN A 329 -30.23 -21.18 36.98
N GLN A 330 -29.25 -20.26 36.93
CA GLN A 330 -28.37 -19.98 38.06
C GLN A 330 -29.04 -19.08 39.10
N ALA A 331 -29.57 -19.69 40.16
CA ALA A 331 -30.30 -19.01 41.23
C ALA A 331 -29.51 -17.84 41.86
N GLY A 332 -30.15 -16.67 41.93
CA GLY A 332 -29.57 -15.44 42.47
C GLY A 332 -28.81 -14.57 41.46
N THR A 333 -28.87 -14.90 40.16
CA THR A 333 -28.29 -14.11 39.07
C THR A 333 -29.35 -13.77 38.02
N HIS A 334 -29.05 -12.79 37.17
CA HIS A 334 -29.83 -12.41 35.99
C HIS A 334 -29.19 -12.96 34.69
N TYR A 335 -28.62 -14.17 34.72
CA TYR A 335 -28.04 -14.78 33.52
C TYR A 335 -29.11 -15.15 32.47
N GLY A 336 -28.65 -15.28 31.23
CA GLY A 336 -29.47 -15.68 30.08
C GLY A 336 -30.21 -14.54 29.40
N ARG A 337 -31.14 -14.92 28.51
CA ARG A 337 -31.82 -14.03 27.57
C ARG A 337 -32.49 -12.83 28.27
N ILE A 338 -33.21 -13.09 29.35
CA ILE A 338 -34.07 -12.09 29.99
C ILE A 338 -33.25 -10.98 30.65
N GLY A 339 -32.20 -11.32 31.40
CA GLY A 339 -31.39 -10.32 32.11
C GLY A 339 -30.60 -9.40 31.18
N ALA A 340 -30.11 -9.90 30.04
CA ALA A 340 -29.47 -9.05 29.03
C ALA A 340 -30.45 -8.03 28.41
N ILE A 341 -31.71 -8.43 28.24
CA ILE A 341 -32.76 -7.56 27.72
C ILE A 341 -33.21 -6.54 28.78
N GLU A 342 -33.37 -6.97 30.04
CA GLU A 342 -33.67 -6.09 31.17
C GLU A 342 -32.54 -5.06 31.42
N ASP A 343 -31.27 -5.46 31.28
CA ASP A 343 -30.10 -4.58 31.35
C ASP A 343 -30.16 -3.47 30.31
N ILE A 344 -30.34 -3.81 29.02
CA ILE A 344 -30.40 -2.82 27.94
C ILE A 344 -31.54 -1.82 28.15
N PHE A 345 -32.76 -2.29 28.50
CA PHE A 345 -33.86 -1.37 28.78
C PHE A 345 -33.67 -0.55 30.07
N SER A 346 -32.82 -0.99 31.01
CA SER A 346 -32.46 -0.19 32.17
C SER A 346 -31.63 1.05 31.81
N HIS A 347 -30.90 1.04 30.70
CA HIS A 347 -30.09 2.16 30.19
C HIS A 347 -30.89 3.20 29.37
N MET A 348 -32.18 2.97 29.14
CA MET A 348 -33.02 3.88 28.36
C MET A 348 -33.48 5.11 29.16
N ILE A 349 -33.13 6.31 28.68
CA ILE A 349 -33.46 7.63 29.24
C ILE A 349 -34.38 8.46 28.33
N ASP A 350 -34.90 9.58 28.84
CA ASP A 350 -35.51 10.62 28.01
C ASP A 350 -34.40 11.41 27.29
N ALA A 351 -34.65 11.83 26.05
CA ALA A 351 -33.68 12.61 25.27
C ALA A 351 -33.63 14.08 25.72
N LYS A 352 -32.97 14.29 26.87
CA LYS A 352 -32.71 15.59 27.51
C LYS A 352 -31.29 15.61 28.06
N ASP A 353 -30.42 16.37 27.40
CA ASP A 353 -29.05 16.62 27.86
C ASP A 353 -28.84 18.13 28.06
N ASP A 354 -28.74 18.54 29.33
CA ASP A 354 -28.47 19.92 29.76
C ASP A 354 -26.96 20.16 30.02
N LYS A 355 -26.08 19.16 29.79
CA LYS A 355 -24.70 19.11 30.32
C LYS A 355 -23.64 19.79 29.43
N TYR A 356 -23.89 19.98 28.13
CA TYR A 356 -22.85 20.33 27.13
C TYR A 356 -23.17 21.51 26.18
N ALA A 357 -24.08 22.41 26.55
CA ALA A 357 -24.64 23.50 25.74
C ALA A 357 -23.65 24.43 24.96
N GLU A 358 -22.38 24.50 25.33
CA GLU A 358 -21.36 25.30 24.62
C GLU A 358 -20.63 24.54 23.49
N GLU A 359 -20.66 23.20 23.47
CA GLU A 359 -19.95 22.37 22.47
C GLU A 359 -20.88 21.41 21.69
N ARG A 360 -21.98 20.96 22.28
CA ARG A 360 -23.07 20.23 21.58
C ARG A 360 -24.38 21.00 21.82
N GLN A 361 -25.18 21.19 20.77
CA GLN A 361 -26.48 21.88 20.86
C GLN A 361 -27.48 21.07 21.71
N ASP A 362 -28.20 21.72 22.62
CA ASP A 362 -29.13 21.12 23.58
C ASP A 362 -30.10 20.10 22.92
N ILE A 363 -29.91 18.81 23.20
CA ILE A 363 -30.85 17.77 22.77
C ILE A 363 -31.97 17.71 23.80
N ASN A 364 -33.12 18.28 23.47
CA ASN A 364 -34.31 18.30 24.34
C ASN A 364 -35.57 18.00 23.52
N VAL A 365 -35.87 16.71 23.35
CA VAL A 365 -36.93 16.23 22.44
C VAL A 365 -38.13 15.73 23.24
N GLU A 366 -39.30 16.35 23.07
CA GLU A 366 -40.51 15.97 23.81
C GLU A 366 -40.97 14.55 23.46
N GLY A 367 -40.92 13.65 24.44
CA GLY A 367 -41.20 12.23 24.23
C GLY A 367 -40.20 11.53 23.29
N GLY A 368 -39.02 12.12 23.09
CA GLY A 368 -37.83 11.47 22.55
C GLY A 368 -37.12 10.65 23.63
N ARG A 369 -36.44 9.58 23.20
CA ARG A 369 -35.75 8.62 24.08
C ARG A 369 -34.34 8.37 23.55
N ALA A 370 -33.44 7.93 24.42
CA ALA A 370 -32.08 7.57 24.04
C ALA A 370 -31.58 6.39 24.88
N LEU A 371 -30.77 5.53 24.27
CA LEU A 371 -29.95 4.55 24.98
C LEU A 371 -28.69 5.29 25.45
N ALA A 372 -28.47 5.40 26.75
CA ALA A 372 -27.34 6.17 27.29
C ALA A 372 -26.25 5.26 27.84
N GLU A 373 -24.99 5.59 27.53
CA GLU A 373 -23.82 4.94 28.10
C GLU A 373 -23.52 5.49 29.51
N ILE A 374 -22.82 4.72 30.35
CA ILE A 374 -22.36 5.19 31.66
C ILE A 374 -20.88 5.57 31.55
N ASP A 375 -20.56 6.86 31.67
CA ASP A 375 -19.15 7.31 31.73
C ASP A 375 -18.51 7.00 33.10
N ARG A 376 -17.19 7.15 33.20
CA ARG A 376 -16.36 6.92 34.38
C ARG A 376 -16.76 7.73 35.62
N ASP A 377 -17.51 8.82 35.46
CA ASP A 377 -18.07 9.59 36.59
C ASP A 377 -19.41 9.02 37.11
N GLY A 378 -20.00 8.05 36.41
CA GLY A 378 -21.30 7.46 36.70
C GLY A 378 -22.50 8.21 36.11
N SER A 379 -22.29 9.23 35.29
CA SER A 379 -23.35 9.93 34.56
C SER A 379 -23.74 9.19 33.27
N LEU A 380 -24.95 9.49 32.79
CA LEU A 380 -25.55 8.88 31.59
C LEU A 380 -25.42 9.83 30.40
N GLU A 381 -24.76 9.40 29.33
CA GLU A 381 -24.48 10.23 28.15
C GLU A 381 -25.07 9.62 26.87
N ILE A 382 -25.57 10.47 25.97
CA ILE A 382 -26.12 10.05 24.67
C ILE A 382 -24.97 9.97 23.66
N ASP A 383 -24.40 8.77 23.49
CA ASP A 383 -23.39 8.52 22.46
C ASP A 383 -23.97 7.92 21.16
N GLY A 384 -23.18 8.01 20.09
CA GLY A 384 -23.27 7.26 18.83
C GLY A 384 -24.64 7.16 18.17
N GLN A 385 -24.90 7.94 17.10
CA GLN A 385 -26.12 7.77 16.27
C GLN A 385 -26.24 6.36 15.64
N VAL A 386 -25.11 5.67 15.45
CA VAL A 386 -25.06 4.24 15.07
C VAL A 386 -25.67 3.35 16.15
N ASP A 387 -25.47 3.66 17.43
CA ASP A 387 -25.82 2.78 18.56
C ASP A 387 -27.29 2.89 18.91
N GLN A 388 -27.82 4.12 18.84
CA GLN A 388 -29.25 4.39 18.82
C GLN A 388 -29.96 3.63 17.68
N SER A 389 -29.31 3.53 16.51
CA SER A 389 -29.84 2.82 15.34
C SER A 389 -29.75 1.28 15.51
N LEU A 390 -28.63 0.76 16.03
CA LEU A 390 -28.47 -0.66 16.39
C LEU A 390 -29.46 -1.10 17.46
N ALA A 391 -29.78 -0.24 18.43
CA ALA A 391 -30.82 -0.48 19.43
C ALA A 391 -32.20 -0.64 18.80
N ILE A 392 -32.60 0.25 17.87
CA ILE A 392 -33.86 0.11 17.11
C ILE A 392 -33.87 -1.20 16.32
N ILE A 393 -32.77 -1.57 15.66
CA ILE A 393 -32.64 -2.82 14.90
C ILE A 393 -32.81 -4.05 15.81
N LEU A 394 -32.22 -4.03 17.01
CA LEU A 394 -32.40 -5.09 18.01
C LEU A 394 -33.85 -5.15 18.51
N PHE A 395 -34.41 -4.02 18.95
CA PHE A 395 -35.77 -3.93 19.48
C PHE A 395 -36.82 -4.37 18.45
N SER A 396 -36.56 -4.13 17.15
CA SER A 396 -37.42 -4.55 16.05
C SER A 396 -37.58 -6.08 15.97
N ARG A 397 -36.58 -6.86 16.44
CA ARG A 397 -36.70 -8.34 16.57
C ARG A 397 -37.80 -8.76 17.55
N TRP A 398 -38.17 -7.88 18.48
CA TRP A 398 -39.05 -8.18 19.61
C TRP A 398 -40.46 -7.61 19.52
N LEU A 399 -40.83 -6.92 18.43
CA LEU A 399 -42.16 -6.32 18.24
C LEU A 399 -43.34 -7.32 18.31
N ASN A 400 -43.06 -8.62 18.20
CA ASN A 400 -44.04 -9.70 18.35
C ASN A 400 -43.85 -10.56 19.61
N ASP A 401 -42.85 -10.29 20.45
CA ASP A 401 -42.53 -11.11 21.62
C ASP A 401 -43.46 -10.80 22.81
N GLY A 402 -44.14 -11.84 23.31
CA GLY A 402 -45.05 -11.78 24.44
C GLY A 402 -44.41 -12.07 25.81
N THR A 403 -43.12 -12.43 25.82
CA THR A 403 -42.35 -12.75 27.04
C THR A 403 -42.41 -11.61 28.03
N GLN A 404 -42.60 -11.92 29.31
CA GLN A 404 -42.65 -10.90 30.36
C GLN A 404 -41.23 -10.53 30.80
N ILE A 405 -40.92 -9.23 30.83
CA ILE A 405 -39.69 -8.68 31.39
C ILE A 405 -40.03 -7.60 32.43
N THR A 406 -39.11 -7.34 33.36
CA THR A 406 -39.29 -6.38 34.46
C THR A 406 -38.18 -5.32 34.45
N VAL A 407 -38.51 -4.11 33.99
CA VAL A 407 -37.55 -3.00 33.88
C VAL A 407 -37.88 -1.94 34.93
N LYS A 408 -36.90 -1.57 35.77
CA LYS A 408 -37.04 -0.52 36.81
C LYS A 408 -38.29 -0.70 37.72
N GLY A 409 -38.72 -1.96 37.91
CA GLY A 409 -39.89 -2.33 38.73
C GLY A 409 -41.23 -2.39 37.99
N GLU A 410 -41.27 -2.16 36.68
CA GLU A 410 -42.47 -2.34 35.85
C GLU A 410 -42.36 -3.64 35.03
N THR A 411 -43.33 -4.55 35.16
CA THR A 411 -43.40 -5.81 34.40
C THR A 411 -44.41 -5.71 33.25
N LYS A 412 -43.98 -5.99 32.01
CA LYS A 412 -44.81 -5.97 30.79
C LYS A 412 -44.34 -7.00 29.76
N PRO A 413 -45.15 -7.32 28.72
CA PRO A 413 -44.67 -7.97 27.51
C PRO A 413 -43.53 -7.20 26.85
N LEU A 414 -42.47 -7.91 26.45
CA LEU A 414 -41.26 -7.35 25.84
C LEU A 414 -41.55 -6.41 24.65
N LYS A 415 -42.47 -6.79 23.77
CA LYS A 415 -42.93 -5.95 22.64
C LYS A 415 -43.40 -4.54 23.02
N GLU A 416 -43.93 -4.34 24.23
CA GLU A 416 -44.43 -3.03 24.68
C GLU A 416 -43.28 -2.09 25.09
N PHE A 417 -42.22 -2.63 25.66
CA PHE A 417 -40.96 -1.89 25.87
C PHE A 417 -40.30 -1.60 24.52
N ALA A 418 -40.19 -2.61 23.65
CA ALA A 418 -39.57 -2.46 22.32
C ALA A 418 -40.22 -1.35 21.49
N GLN A 419 -41.55 -1.37 21.31
CA GLN A 419 -42.25 -0.33 20.55
C GLN A 419 -42.06 1.06 21.17
N LYS A 420 -42.24 1.20 22.49
CA LYS A 420 -42.12 2.50 23.20
C LYS A 420 -40.75 3.14 23.00
N GLU A 421 -39.68 2.36 23.10
CA GLU A 421 -38.33 2.89 22.97
C GLU A 421 -37.94 3.12 21.49
N ILE A 422 -38.39 2.28 20.54
CA ILE A 422 -38.27 2.56 19.10
C ILE A 422 -38.90 3.91 18.73
N ASP A 423 -40.17 4.12 19.10
CA ASP A 423 -40.91 5.35 18.80
C ASP A 423 -40.24 6.59 19.41
N GLY A 424 -39.56 6.42 20.54
CA GLY A 424 -38.80 7.47 21.22
C GLY A 424 -37.45 7.78 20.56
N ILE A 425 -36.65 6.75 20.25
CA ILE A 425 -35.32 6.93 19.64
C ILE A 425 -35.46 7.48 18.21
N LEU A 426 -36.46 7.05 17.44
CA LEU A 426 -36.70 7.54 16.08
C LEU A 426 -36.98 9.05 16.04
N LYS A 427 -37.66 9.61 17.05
CA LYS A 427 -37.85 11.08 17.19
C LYS A 427 -36.53 11.78 17.49
N THR A 428 -35.73 11.24 18.41
CA THR A 428 -34.42 11.79 18.78
C THR A 428 -33.49 11.84 17.57
N LEU A 429 -33.38 10.73 16.83
CA LEU A 429 -32.57 10.67 15.61
C LEU A 429 -33.11 11.63 14.53
N LYS A 430 -34.43 11.74 14.35
CA LYS A 430 -35.00 12.69 13.39
C LYS A 430 -34.64 14.14 13.73
N PHE A 431 -34.76 14.53 15.01
CA PHE A 431 -34.35 15.86 15.47
C PHE A 431 -32.86 16.10 15.20
N VAL A 432 -31.99 15.14 15.54
CA VAL A 432 -30.53 15.25 15.33
C VAL A 432 -30.17 15.44 13.85
N TYR A 433 -30.79 14.70 12.92
CA TYR A 433 -30.53 14.84 11.47
C TYR A 433 -31.22 16.03 10.79
N ASP A 434 -32.17 16.69 11.48
CA ASP A 434 -32.84 17.93 11.03
C ASP A 434 -32.08 19.21 11.41
N LEU A 435 -31.16 19.14 12.39
CA LEU A 435 -30.29 20.26 12.72
C LEU A 435 -29.40 20.58 11.49
N ASP A 436 -29.56 21.78 10.92
CA ASP A 436 -28.86 22.23 9.70
C ASP A 436 -27.39 22.61 9.96
N ASN A 437 -26.69 21.73 10.67
CA ASN A 437 -25.26 21.78 10.87
C ASN A 437 -24.58 21.11 9.68
N SER A 438 -23.97 21.92 8.80
CA SER A 438 -23.13 21.49 7.67
C SER A 438 -21.77 20.89 8.11
N LYS A 439 -21.76 20.22 9.28
CA LYS A 439 -20.61 19.63 9.96
C LYS A 439 -21.06 18.46 10.85
N ASN A 440 -20.23 17.42 10.93
CA ASN A 440 -20.14 16.41 12.00
C ASN A 440 -21.00 15.12 11.95
N TYR A 441 -21.76 14.81 10.90
CA TYR A 441 -22.33 13.45 10.72
C TYR A 441 -21.85 12.82 9.42
N GLY A 442 -21.26 11.63 9.52
CA GLY A 442 -20.69 10.87 8.42
C GLY A 442 -21.67 9.94 7.71
N THR A 443 -21.16 9.24 6.70
CA THR A 443 -21.92 8.29 5.87
C THR A 443 -22.42 7.08 6.66
N GLU A 444 -21.69 6.61 7.68
CA GLU A 444 -22.06 5.40 8.43
C GLU A 444 -23.37 5.63 9.21
N GLU A 445 -23.46 6.76 9.90
CA GLU A 445 -24.56 7.12 10.80
C GLU A 445 -25.90 7.21 10.04
N TYR A 446 -25.91 7.89 8.89
CA TYR A 446 -27.07 7.95 8.00
C TYR A 446 -27.46 6.55 7.49
N ALA A 447 -26.50 5.68 7.17
CA ALA A 447 -26.78 4.35 6.66
C ALA A 447 -27.40 3.43 7.73
N TYR A 448 -26.87 3.43 8.95
CA TYR A 448 -27.49 2.71 10.07
C TYR A 448 -28.89 3.26 10.40
N TYR A 449 -29.12 4.57 10.29
CA TYR A 449 -30.46 5.14 10.47
C TYR A 449 -31.46 4.68 9.39
N ILE A 450 -31.03 4.53 8.14
CA ILE A 450 -31.84 3.92 7.07
C ILE A 450 -32.21 2.48 7.43
N SER A 451 -31.25 1.66 7.87
CA SER A 451 -31.52 0.28 8.32
C SER A 451 -32.45 0.22 9.54
N ALA A 452 -32.34 1.15 10.49
CA ALA A 452 -33.22 1.25 11.65
C ALA A 452 -34.67 1.65 11.29
N LEU A 453 -34.83 2.57 10.34
CA LEU A 453 -36.14 2.90 9.77
C LEU A 453 -36.76 1.69 9.04
N VAL A 454 -35.98 0.95 8.26
CA VAL A 454 -36.46 -0.28 7.60
C VAL A 454 -36.81 -1.37 8.63
N ALA A 455 -35.97 -1.60 9.64
CA ALA A 455 -36.19 -2.59 10.69
C ALA A 455 -37.49 -2.37 11.46
N SER A 456 -37.77 -1.10 11.80
CA SER A 456 -38.97 -0.68 12.54
C SER A 456 -40.23 -0.51 11.67
N GLY A 457 -40.16 -0.81 10.36
CA GLY A 457 -41.29 -0.71 9.43
C GLY A 457 -41.51 0.68 8.79
N HIS A 458 -40.70 1.67 9.14
CA HIS A 458 -40.78 3.06 8.67
C HIS A 458 -39.98 3.32 7.38
N LYS A 459 -39.99 2.38 6.42
CA LYS A 459 -39.22 2.50 5.17
C LYS A 459 -39.61 3.75 4.36
N ASP A 460 -40.88 4.15 4.40
CA ASP A 460 -41.40 5.38 3.77
C ASP A 460 -40.65 6.64 4.21
N LYS A 461 -40.17 6.67 5.46
CA LYS A 461 -39.46 7.81 6.04
C LYS A 461 -38.05 8.00 5.50
N VAL A 462 -37.43 6.95 4.96
CA VAL A 462 -36.14 7.06 4.26
C VAL A 462 -36.25 8.00 3.05
N ASP A 463 -37.38 7.91 2.33
CA ASP A 463 -37.66 8.72 1.14
C ASP A 463 -38.25 10.08 1.53
N GLU A 464 -39.16 10.14 2.51
CA GLU A 464 -39.72 11.41 3.04
C GLU A 464 -38.63 12.35 3.59
N TYR A 465 -37.60 11.80 4.23
CA TYR A 465 -36.48 12.56 4.79
C TYR A 465 -35.32 12.73 3.78
N GLY A 466 -35.43 12.14 2.59
CA GLY A 466 -34.43 12.24 1.53
C GLY A 466 -33.04 11.73 1.91
N LEU A 467 -32.95 10.72 2.79
CA LEU A 467 -31.67 10.30 3.41
C LEU A 467 -30.62 9.86 2.37
N TRP A 468 -31.06 9.24 1.28
CA TRP A 468 -30.18 8.90 0.15
C TRP A 468 -29.46 10.13 -0.43
N ASN A 469 -30.10 11.30 -0.47
CA ASN A 469 -29.49 12.53 -1.00
C ASN A 469 -28.39 13.07 -0.07
N LYS A 470 -28.49 12.84 1.25
CA LYS A 470 -27.43 13.16 2.23
C LYS A 470 -26.18 12.32 1.96
N LEU A 471 -26.35 11.08 1.50
CA LEU A 471 -25.26 10.16 1.15
C LEU A 471 -24.57 10.43 -0.21
N ARG A 472 -25.08 11.34 -1.06
CA ARG A 472 -24.54 11.59 -2.41
C ARG A 472 -23.05 11.92 -2.38
N ASN A 473 -22.64 12.88 -1.54
CA ASN A 473 -21.26 13.35 -1.51
C ASN A 473 -20.30 12.35 -0.86
N GLY A 474 -20.79 11.39 -0.08
CA GLY A 474 -19.98 10.30 0.47
C GLY A 474 -19.54 9.26 -0.57
N ARG A 475 -20.17 9.21 -1.76
CA ARG A 475 -19.94 8.17 -2.77
C ARG A 475 -18.66 8.39 -3.58
N ALA A 476 -17.73 7.44 -3.57
CA ALA A 476 -16.54 7.44 -4.41
C ALA A 476 -16.81 6.95 -5.86
N ASP A 477 -15.93 7.33 -6.79
CA ASP A 477 -16.00 6.96 -8.22
C ASP A 477 -16.07 5.44 -8.49
N ASN A 478 -15.57 4.62 -7.57
CA ASN A 478 -15.57 3.16 -7.65
C ASN A 478 -16.80 2.49 -7.00
N GLY A 479 -17.74 3.28 -6.46
CA GLY A 479 -18.93 2.78 -5.76
C GLY A 479 -18.79 2.61 -4.24
N ALA A 480 -17.59 2.78 -3.67
CA ALA A 480 -17.38 2.78 -2.22
C ALA A 480 -17.81 4.11 -1.57
N PHE A 481 -17.69 4.22 -0.24
CA PHE A 481 -18.08 5.42 0.50
C PHE A 481 -17.02 5.92 1.49
N TYR A 482 -16.81 7.24 1.53
CA TYR A 482 -16.02 7.97 2.54
C TYR A 482 -16.85 8.17 3.83
N ILE A 483 -16.22 8.34 4.99
CA ILE A 483 -16.94 8.80 6.20
C ILE A 483 -17.19 10.30 6.11
N ASN A 484 -16.15 11.09 5.80
CA ASN A 484 -16.20 12.53 5.64
C ASN A 484 -15.53 12.94 4.29
N PRO A 485 -16.33 13.16 3.23
CA PRO A 485 -15.81 13.44 1.88
C PRO A 485 -15.10 14.79 1.73
N VAL A 486 -15.01 15.60 2.79
CA VAL A 486 -14.24 16.86 2.82
C VAL A 486 -12.79 16.64 3.31
N HIS A 487 -12.50 15.50 3.95
CA HIS A 487 -11.24 15.26 4.66
C HIS A 487 -10.57 13.91 4.36
N ASP A 488 -11.30 12.92 3.84
CA ASP A 488 -10.78 11.57 3.62
C ASP A 488 -10.08 11.40 2.26
N ASP A 489 -8.80 10.99 2.25
CA ASP A 489 -8.07 10.63 1.02
C ASP A 489 -8.50 9.28 0.42
N MET A 490 -9.21 8.43 1.17
CA MET A 490 -9.62 7.07 0.74
C MET A 490 -10.99 6.65 1.33
N PRO A 491 -11.83 5.91 0.60
CA PRO A 491 -13.07 5.35 1.13
C PRO A 491 -12.86 4.48 2.37
N TRP A 492 -13.83 4.48 3.28
CA TRP A 492 -13.75 3.84 4.59
C TRP A 492 -14.61 2.58 4.64
N ASP A 493 -14.07 1.49 5.19
CA ASP A 493 -14.76 0.19 5.21
C ASP A 493 -16.13 0.25 5.93
N PRO A 494 -16.27 0.82 7.16
CA PRO A 494 -17.56 0.92 7.88
C PRO A 494 -18.62 1.76 7.14
N ALA A 495 -18.25 2.91 6.57
CA ALA A 495 -19.14 3.70 5.73
C ALA A 495 -19.63 2.89 4.52
N THR A 496 -18.73 2.16 3.87
CA THR A 496 -19.05 1.37 2.67
C THR A 496 -19.93 0.16 2.97
N MET A 497 -19.67 -0.56 4.08
CA MET A 497 -20.50 -1.70 4.50
C MET A 497 -21.84 -1.25 5.10
N GLY A 498 -21.88 -0.16 5.87
CA GLY A 498 -23.11 0.42 6.39
C GLY A 498 -24.07 0.79 5.26
N VAL A 499 -23.56 1.46 4.21
CA VAL A 499 -24.37 1.74 3.01
C VAL A 499 -24.75 0.47 2.26
N ALA A 500 -23.91 -0.57 2.21
CA ALA A 500 -24.25 -1.85 1.60
C ALA A 500 -25.43 -2.53 2.32
N MET A 501 -25.39 -2.59 3.65
CA MET A 501 -26.50 -3.07 4.48
C MET A 501 -27.75 -2.21 4.26
N ALA A 502 -27.64 -0.88 4.36
CA ALA A 502 -28.77 0.04 4.19
C ALA A 502 -29.44 -0.08 2.82
N MET A 503 -28.65 -0.23 1.76
CA MET A 503 -29.13 -0.44 0.39
C MET A 503 -29.86 -1.78 0.25
N GLY A 504 -29.28 -2.86 0.76
CA GLY A 504 -29.90 -4.19 0.78
C GLY A 504 -31.20 -4.19 1.58
N ASP A 505 -31.14 -3.74 2.83
CA ASP A 505 -32.27 -3.65 3.76
C ASP A 505 -33.43 -2.85 3.13
N TYR A 506 -33.13 -1.66 2.59
CA TYR A 506 -34.13 -0.83 1.90
C TYR A 506 -34.66 -1.52 0.62
N GLN A 507 -33.83 -2.13 -0.22
CA GLN A 507 -34.28 -2.84 -1.42
C GLN A 507 -35.22 -4.00 -1.05
N ASN A 508 -34.83 -4.80 -0.06
CA ASN A 508 -35.55 -6.00 0.39
C ASN A 508 -36.77 -5.66 1.28
N GLY A 509 -36.86 -4.42 1.78
CA GLY A 509 -37.93 -3.95 2.67
C GLY A 509 -37.89 -4.58 4.06
N LYS A 510 -36.72 -5.06 4.49
CA LYS A 510 -36.52 -5.90 5.68
C LYS A 510 -35.04 -5.82 6.07
N SER A 511 -34.73 -5.43 7.31
CA SER A 511 -33.33 -5.34 7.75
C SER A 511 -32.74 -6.70 8.08
N ILE A 512 -31.53 -7.00 7.60
CA ILE A 512 -30.89 -8.30 7.81
C ILE A 512 -30.61 -8.56 9.31
N LEU A 513 -30.07 -7.57 10.02
CA LEU A 513 -29.73 -7.68 11.45
C LEU A 513 -30.99 -7.83 12.32
N ALA A 514 -32.10 -7.22 11.92
CA ALA A 514 -33.40 -7.35 12.60
C ALA A 514 -34.12 -8.68 12.31
N SER A 515 -33.56 -9.58 11.48
CA SER A 515 -34.33 -10.74 11.00
C SER A 515 -33.57 -12.01 10.62
N MET A 516 -32.24 -12.00 10.61
CA MET A 516 -31.44 -13.23 10.49
C MET A 516 -31.66 -14.15 11.70
N THR A 517 -31.70 -15.46 11.45
CA THR A 517 -31.85 -16.51 12.48
C THR A 517 -31.12 -17.78 12.05
N TYR A 518 -30.33 -18.39 12.92
CA TYR A 518 -29.63 -19.65 12.64
C TYR A 518 -30.49 -20.87 13.07
N ASP A 519 -30.79 -21.77 12.14
CA ASP A 519 -31.56 -22.98 12.46
C ASP A 519 -30.65 -24.16 12.83
N THR A 520 -30.55 -24.40 14.13
CA THR A 520 -29.79 -25.49 14.76
C THR A 520 -30.47 -26.86 14.68
N SER A 521 -31.70 -26.96 14.17
CA SER A 521 -32.60 -28.08 14.48
C SER A 521 -32.84 -29.11 13.36
N ILE A 522 -32.26 -28.93 12.17
CA ILE A 522 -32.71 -29.64 10.94
C ILE A 522 -31.69 -30.64 10.34
N LEU A 523 -30.39 -30.57 10.65
CA LEU A 523 -29.36 -31.37 9.95
C LEU A 523 -29.52 -32.89 10.11
N THR A 524 -29.91 -33.56 9.02
CA THR A 524 -29.93 -35.03 8.90
C THR A 524 -28.52 -35.62 8.83
N ASP A 525 -28.39 -36.93 9.03
CA ASP A 525 -27.10 -37.64 8.87
C ASP A 525 -26.51 -37.47 7.46
N ALA A 526 -27.35 -37.35 6.41
CA ALA A 526 -26.90 -37.13 5.05
C ALA A 526 -26.31 -35.73 4.85
N GLU A 527 -26.97 -34.70 5.39
CA GLU A 527 -26.47 -33.31 5.35
C GLU A 527 -25.22 -33.13 6.22
N ALA A 528 -25.17 -33.81 7.37
CA ALA A 528 -23.98 -33.84 8.23
C ALA A 528 -22.77 -34.45 7.51
N VAL A 529 -22.93 -35.61 6.86
CA VAL A 529 -21.87 -36.23 6.04
C VAL A 529 -21.48 -35.34 4.86
N GLN A 530 -22.43 -34.68 4.19
CA GLN A 530 -22.14 -33.81 3.06
C GLN A 530 -21.42 -32.51 3.48
N LYS A 531 -21.80 -31.90 4.62
CA LYS A 531 -21.07 -30.76 5.21
C LYS A 531 -19.67 -31.18 5.68
N ASP A 532 -19.55 -32.30 6.39
CA ASP A 532 -18.26 -32.86 6.82
C ASP A 532 -17.33 -33.12 5.63
N THR A 533 -17.85 -33.76 4.58
CA THR A 533 -17.09 -34.05 3.35
C THR A 533 -16.63 -32.77 2.65
N ASN A 534 -17.47 -31.73 2.62
CA ASN A 534 -17.08 -30.43 2.06
C ASN A 534 -15.97 -29.75 2.87
N ASN A 535 -16.05 -29.82 4.20
CA ASN A 535 -15.11 -29.16 5.11
C ASN A 535 -13.68 -29.74 5.09
N ILE A 536 -13.48 -31.01 4.71
CA ILE A 536 -12.12 -31.59 4.60
C ILE A 536 -11.33 -30.89 3.48
N LYS A 537 -10.15 -30.36 3.81
CA LYS A 537 -9.17 -29.77 2.88
C LYS A 537 -7.77 -30.31 3.16
N LEU A 538 -6.96 -30.48 2.11
CA LEU A 538 -5.54 -30.85 2.16
C LEU A 538 -4.75 -29.92 1.21
N PRO A 539 -3.42 -29.75 1.38
CA PRO A 539 -2.61 -28.92 0.49
C PRO A 539 -2.27 -29.63 -0.82
N ASP A 540 -2.30 -28.90 -1.95
CA ASP A 540 -1.96 -29.43 -3.28
C ASP A 540 -0.45 -29.75 -3.45
N ILE A 541 0.41 -29.08 -2.68
CA ILE A 541 1.87 -29.27 -2.66
C ILE A 541 2.32 -29.38 -1.20
N ALA A 542 3.19 -30.35 -0.90
CA ALA A 542 3.72 -30.56 0.44
C ALA A 542 5.22 -30.89 0.43
N THR A 543 5.97 -30.21 1.29
CA THR A 543 7.39 -30.51 1.62
C THR A 543 7.55 -31.05 3.04
N GLU A 544 6.46 -31.10 3.81
CA GLU A 544 6.41 -31.42 5.24
C GLU A 544 5.14 -32.22 5.56
N LYS A 545 4.98 -32.62 6.84
CA LYS A 545 3.89 -33.46 7.32
C LYS A 545 2.50 -32.85 7.11
N ILE A 546 1.55 -33.67 6.65
CA ILE A 546 0.14 -33.32 6.48
C ILE A 546 -0.67 -33.73 7.72
N SER A 547 -1.77 -33.01 8.02
CA SER A 547 -2.75 -33.41 9.04
C SER A 547 -3.95 -34.13 8.40
N LEU A 548 -4.34 -35.28 8.95
CA LEU A 548 -5.41 -36.14 8.43
C LEU A 548 -6.50 -36.34 9.51
N PRO A 549 -7.64 -35.63 9.45
CA PRO A 549 -8.67 -35.69 10.48
C PRO A 549 -9.42 -37.03 10.49
N VAL A 550 -9.66 -37.61 11.67
CA VAL A 550 -10.35 -38.91 11.85
C VAL A 550 -11.82 -38.78 12.32
N LYS A 551 -12.28 -37.55 12.58
CA LYS A 551 -13.68 -37.23 12.88
C LYS A 551 -14.14 -36.03 12.07
N GLY A 552 -15.39 -36.10 11.66
CA GLY A 552 -16.15 -34.98 11.10
C GLY A 552 -16.62 -34.02 12.20
N TYR A 553 -16.73 -32.77 11.77
CA TYR A 553 -17.21 -31.58 12.46
C TYR A 553 -18.68 -31.75 12.92
N TYR A 554 -19.53 -32.30 12.05
CA TYR A 554 -20.93 -32.65 12.33
C TYR A 554 -21.08 -34.11 12.79
N GLY A 555 -20.04 -34.68 13.43
CA GLY A 555 -20.11 -35.99 14.09
C GLY A 555 -19.87 -37.21 13.20
N SER A 556 -19.45 -37.05 11.94
CA SER A 556 -19.00 -38.19 11.14
C SER A 556 -17.72 -38.82 11.70
N THR A 557 -17.42 -40.05 11.27
CA THR A 557 -16.09 -40.68 11.39
C THR A 557 -15.40 -40.63 10.01
N ILE A 558 -14.08 -40.42 9.99
CA ILE A 558 -13.28 -40.30 8.76
C ILE A 558 -12.14 -41.32 8.77
N VAL A 559 -11.95 -42.05 7.67
CA VAL A 559 -10.86 -43.04 7.47
C VAL A 559 -10.10 -42.75 6.18
N TRP A 560 -8.76 -42.75 6.25
CA TRP A 560 -7.87 -42.30 5.17
C TRP A 560 -7.05 -43.41 4.50
N GLU A 561 -7.00 -43.34 3.18
CA GLU A 561 -6.20 -44.22 2.30
C GLU A 561 -5.23 -43.40 1.46
N SER A 562 -4.09 -43.99 1.07
CA SER A 562 -3.06 -43.36 0.22
C SER A 562 -2.72 -44.27 -0.95
N SER A 563 -2.58 -43.71 -2.15
CA SER A 563 -2.09 -44.44 -3.33
C SER A 563 -0.59 -44.73 -3.30
N ASN A 564 0.15 -44.10 -2.38
CA ASN A 564 1.58 -44.36 -2.17
C ASN A 564 1.96 -44.02 -0.71
N SER A 565 1.81 -45.02 0.17
CA SER A 565 2.09 -44.90 1.61
C SER A 565 3.57 -44.69 1.96
N ASP A 566 4.49 -44.94 1.02
CA ASP A 566 5.93 -44.71 1.21
C ASP A 566 6.30 -43.24 1.00
N VAL A 567 5.50 -42.49 0.22
CA VAL A 567 5.66 -41.05 -0.02
C VAL A 567 4.76 -40.21 0.89
N ILE A 568 3.49 -40.60 1.10
CA ILE A 568 2.61 -40.00 2.12
C ILE A 568 1.84 -41.09 2.86
N ASN A 569 2.12 -41.23 4.16
CA ASN A 569 1.54 -42.27 5.01
C ASN A 569 0.12 -41.90 5.48
N SER A 570 -0.90 -42.71 5.15
CA SER A 570 -2.32 -42.33 5.40
C SER A 570 -2.80 -42.38 6.86
N SER A 571 -2.04 -42.98 7.79
CA SER A 571 -2.41 -43.02 9.22
C SER A 571 -1.70 -41.97 10.08
N THR A 572 -0.62 -41.35 9.57
CA THR A 572 0.15 -40.34 10.29
C THR A 572 0.31 -39.02 9.56
N GLY A 573 0.14 -38.99 8.23
CA GLY A 573 0.39 -37.84 7.37
C GLY A 573 1.88 -37.50 7.14
N ASN A 574 2.80 -38.33 7.62
CA ASN A 574 4.24 -38.15 7.41
C ASN A 574 4.60 -38.29 5.92
N ILE A 575 5.58 -37.50 5.46
CA ILE A 575 6.04 -37.44 4.06
C ILE A 575 7.51 -37.87 3.92
N VAL A 576 7.83 -38.53 2.82
CA VAL A 576 9.20 -38.74 2.30
C VAL A 576 9.34 -38.00 0.97
N ARG A 577 10.40 -37.17 0.83
CA ARG A 577 10.66 -36.38 -0.38
C ARG A 577 11.58 -37.11 -1.38
N PRO A 578 11.38 -36.95 -2.70
CA PRO A 578 12.35 -37.41 -3.70
C PRO A 578 13.74 -36.80 -3.50
N GLU A 579 14.79 -37.54 -3.87
CA GLU A 579 16.18 -37.10 -3.70
C GLU A 579 16.59 -35.97 -4.68
N GLN A 580 17.77 -35.39 -4.48
CA GLN A 580 18.31 -34.36 -5.36
C GLN A 580 18.47 -34.89 -6.80
N GLY A 581 17.89 -34.17 -7.77
CA GLY A 581 17.89 -34.57 -9.18
C GLY A 581 16.82 -35.61 -9.58
N GLN A 582 15.97 -36.06 -8.66
CA GLN A 582 14.75 -36.81 -8.98
C GLN A 582 13.60 -35.86 -9.35
N MET A 583 12.53 -36.41 -9.94
CA MET A 583 11.30 -35.65 -10.22
C MET A 583 10.38 -35.61 -8.98
N ASP A 584 9.52 -34.59 -8.91
CA ASP A 584 8.46 -34.50 -7.89
C ASP A 584 7.54 -35.74 -7.92
N ALA A 585 7.15 -36.24 -6.75
CA ALA A 585 6.18 -37.32 -6.62
C ALA A 585 4.74 -36.77 -6.55
N VAL A 586 3.75 -37.55 -6.99
CA VAL A 586 2.32 -37.21 -6.88
C VAL A 586 1.59 -38.38 -6.23
N VAL A 587 0.78 -38.09 -5.21
CA VAL A 587 0.06 -39.08 -4.39
C VAL A 587 -1.41 -38.72 -4.29
N SER A 588 -2.28 -39.72 -4.38
CA SER A 588 -3.73 -39.58 -4.20
C SER A 588 -4.11 -40.02 -2.78
N LEU A 589 -4.76 -39.14 -2.03
CA LEU A 589 -5.31 -39.42 -0.69
C LEU A 589 -6.83 -39.46 -0.74
N THR A 590 -7.45 -40.53 -0.22
CA THR A 590 -8.91 -40.68 -0.19
C THR A 590 -9.42 -40.72 1.25
N ALA A 591 -10.35 -39.83 1.57
CA ALA A 591 -11.14 -39.86 2.80
C ALA A 591 -12.44 -40.63 2.58
N ASN A 592 -12.80 -41.47 3.56
CA ASN A 592 -14.08 -42.15 3.67
C ASN A 592 -14.82 -41.58 4.89
N ILE A 593 -15.95 -40.91 4.67
CA ILE A 593 -16.72 -40.16 5.68
C ILE A 593 -18.04 -40.91 5.96
N LYS A 594 -18.39 -41.15 7.23
CA LYS A 594 -19.67 -41.82 7.61
C LYS A 594 -20.28 -41.27 8.91
N ARG A 595 -21.60 -41.02 8.92
CA ARG A 595 -22.43 -40.78 10.11
C ARG A 595 -23.76 -41.53 9.97
N GLY A 596 -24.18 -42.25 11.02
CA GLY A 596 -25.38 -43.10 10.96
C GLY A 596 -25.28 -44.12 9.81
N GLU A 597 -26.25 -44.09 8.89
CA GLU A 597 -26.18 -44.87 7.63
C GLU A 597 -25.66 -44.07 6.42
N ALA A 598 -25.52 -42.74 6.53
CA ALA A 598 -24.99 -41.91 5.46
C ALA A 598 -23.47 -42.08 5.34
N SER A 599 -22.95 -42.14 4.10
CA SER A 599 -21.50 -42.15 3.84
C SER A 599 -21.14 -41.56 2.48
N GLN A 600 -19.93 -41.02 2.37
CA GLN A 600 -19.40 -40.36 1.18
C GLN A 600 -17.88 -40.50 1.13
N THR A 601 -17.28 -40.34 -0.06
CA THR A 601 -15.82 -40.36 -0.23
C THR A 601 -15.35 -39.09 -0.93
N LYS A 602 -14.11 -38.66 -0.64
CA LYS A 602 -13.47 -37.49 -1.26
C LYS A 602 -11.98 -37.74 -1.46
N THR A 603 -11.47 -37.41 -2.64
CA THR A 603 -10.09 -37.68 -3.04
C THR A 603 -9.33 -36.38 -3.34
N PHE A 604 -8.06 -36.33 -2.93
CA PHE A 604 -7.15 -35.20 -3.07
C PHE A 604 -5.88 -35.66 -3.78
N LEU A 605 -5.30 -34.81 -4.63
CA LEU A 605 -4.00 -35.05 -5.28
C LEU A 605 -2.96 -34.12 -4.67
N VAL A 606 -1.88 -34.69 -4.12
CA VAL A 606 -0.82 -33.95 -3.44
C VAL A 606 0.51 -34.19 -4.16
N LYS A 607 1.25 -33.12 -4.46
CA LYS A 607 2.60 -33.17 -5.02
C LYS A 607 3.66 -33.01 -3.93
N VAL A 608 4.69 -33.84 -3.93
CA VAL A 608 5.83 -33.79 -3.02
C VAL A 608 7.10 -33.43 -3.77
N LEU A 609 7.73 -32.30 -3.39
CA LEU A 609 8.85 -31.71 -4.13
C LEU A 609 10.20 -32.38 -3.83
N ALA A 610 11.02 -32.54 -4.88
CA ALA A 610 12.40 -33.03 -4.78
C ALA A 610 13.35 -32.05 -4.04
N ILE A 611 14.65 -32.40 -3.94
CA ILE A 611 15.71 -31.59 -3.30
C ILE A 611 16.50 -30.80 -4.37
N ALA A 612 16.90 -29.55 -4.06
CA ALA A 612 17.48 -28.59 -5.00
C ALA A 612 18.99 -28.79 -5.30
N ASP A 613 19.48 -28.26 -6.43
CA ASP A 613 20.87 -28.35 -6.89
C ASP A 613 21.67 -27.04 -6.70
N GLN A 614 22.63 -27.08 -5.76
CA GLN A 614 23.41 -25.91 -5.35
C GLN A 614 24.56 -25.52 -6.30
N ASN A 615 24.89 -26.32 -7.33
CA ASN A 615 26.10 -26.07 -8.12
C ASN A 615 25.91 -24.94 -9.15
N ASN A 616 24.70 -24.81 -9.70
CA ASN A 616 24.35 -23.81 -10.71
C ASN A 616 24.29 -22.38 -10.10
N GLU A 617 23.78 -22.26 -8.87
CA GLU A 617 23.77 -21.03 -8.08
C GLU A 617 25.21 -20.52 -7.84
N LYS A 618 26.07 -21.40 -7.31
CA LYS A 618 27.49 -21.11 -7.03
C LYS A 618 28.28 -20.68 -8.27
N GLY A 619 28.04 -21.35 -9.40
CA GLY A 619 28.66 -21.01 -10.68
C GLY A 619 28.26 -19.62 -11.19
N THR A 620 26.99 -19.24 -10.99
CA THR A 620 26.47 -17.92 -11.39
C THR A 620 27.10 -16.81 -10.55
N GLU A 621 27.14 -16.96 -9.22
CA GLU A 621 27.77 -15.99 -8.32
C GLU A 621 29.26 -15.78 -8.61
N ASP A 622 30.00 -16.86 -8.89
CA ASP A 622 31.43 -16.79 -9.26
C ASP A 622 31.64 -16.11 -10.61
N TYR A 623 30.77 -16.38 -11.60
CA TYR A 623 30.83 -15.72 -12.91
C TYR A 623 30.57 -14.22 -12.80
N ASP A 624 29.53 -13.79 -12.08
CA ASP A 624 29.17 -12.37 -11.98
C ASP A 624 30.22 -11.57 -11.17
N SER A 625 30.70 -12.13 -10.06
CA SER A 625 31.70 -11.49 -9.19
C SER A 625 33.12 -11.44 -9.76
N LEU A 626 33.44 -12.26 -10.78
CA LEU A 626 34.77 -12.29 -11.40
C LEU A 626 35.19 -10.93 -11.96
N SER A 627 36.33 -10.41 -11.50
CA SER A 627 36.89 -9.11 -11.88
C SER A 627 38.42 -9.18 -11.87
N ILE A 628 39.06 -8.43 -12.78
CA ILE A 628 40.53 -8.30 -12.90
C ILE A 628 40.92 -6.84 -13.20
N PRO A 629 42.16 -6.42 -12.93
CA PRO A 629 42.69 -5.12 -13.37
C PRO A 629 42.55 -4.91 -14.88
N LEU A 630 42.11 -3.72 -15.30
CA LEU A 630 41.90 -3.35 -16.71
C LEU A 630 42.92 -2.34 -17.23
N PHE A 631 43.66 -1.65 -16.36
CA PHE A 631 44.88 -0.92 -16.71
C PHE A 631 46.07 -1.50 -15.93
N VAL A 632 47.07 -2.02 -16.62
CA VAL A 632 48.15 -2.81 -15.97
C VAL A 632 49.54 -2.25 -16.25
N THR A 633 50.35 -2.11 -15.20
CA THR A 633 51.72 -1.57 -15.24
C THR A 633 52.79 -2.61 -14.91
N GLY A 634 52.40 -3.89 -14.89
CA GLY A 634 53.20 -5.05 -14.50
C GLY A 634 52.30 -6.29 -14.36
N ASP A 635 52.87 -7.41 -13.93
CA ASP A 635 52.16 -8.69 -13.75
C ASP A 635 50.86 -8.56 -12.95
N ILE A 636 49.84 -9.35 -13.31
CA ILE A 636 48.57 -9.45 -12.59
C ILE A 636 48.25 -10.88 -12.18
N GLU A 637 47.51 -11.04 -11.09
CA GLU A 637 46.97 -12.34 -10.69
C GLU A 637 45.66 -12.63 -11.45
N LEU A 638 45.66 -13.72 -12.20
CA LEU A 638 44.46 -14.24 -12.88
C LEU A 638 43.90 -15.42 -12.05
N PRO A 639 42.74 -15.26 -11.37
CA PRO A 639 42.24 -16.28 -10.47
C PRO A 639 41.80 -17.53 -11.23
N THR A 640 42.31 -18.69 -10.83
CA THR A 640 41.95 -20.01 -11.38
C THR A 640 40.79 -20.69 -10.66
N THR A 641 40.35 -20.13 -9.53
CA THR A 641 39.23 -20.62 -8.73
C THR A 641 38.36 -19.46 -8.26
N GLY A 642 37.04 -19.59 -8.40
CA GLY A 642 36.04 -18.66 -7.88
C GLY A 642 35.83 -18.82 -6.37
N LYS A 643 35.16 -17.84 -5.76
CA LYS A 643 34.89 -17.78 -4.32
C LYS A 643 34.06 -18.96 -3.82
N ASN A 644 33.15 -19.47 -4.65
CA ASN A 644 32.29 -20.62 -4.36
C ASN A 644 32.82 -21.94 -4.99
N GLY A 645 34.10 -21.96 -5.41
CA GLY A 645 34.79 -23.17 -5.87
C GLY A 645 34.70 -23.46 -7.37
N SER A 646 34.17 -22.55 -8.19
CA SER A 646 34.15 -22.72 -9.64
C SER A 646 35.58 -22.71 -10.22
N ASN A 647 35.92 -23.63 -11.11
CA ASN A 647 37.20 -23.61 -11.83
C ASN A 647 37.17 -22.54 -12.93
N ILE A 648 38.28 -21.82 -13.13
CA ILE A 648 38.41 -20.70 -14.08
C ILE A 648 39.65 -20.89 -14.96
N VAL A 649 39.47 -20.84 -16.28
CA VAL A 649 40.55 -20.98 -17.28
C VAL A 649 40.67 -19.71 -18.11
N TRP A 650 41.90 -19.19 -18.27
CA TRP A 650 42.19 -17.92 -18.93
C TRP A 650 42.85 -18.08 -20.31
N GLU A 651 42.48 -17.20 -21.24
CA GLU A 651 43.05 -17.08 -22.59
C GLU A 651 43.32 -15.61 -22.94
N SER A 652 44.52 -15.31 -23.44
CA SER A 652 44.94 -13.97 -23.88
C SER A 652 44.93 -13.83 -25.40
N SER A 653 44.39 -12.71 -25.90
CA SER A 653 44.44 -12.37 -27.32
C SER A 653 45.81 -11.88 -27.81
N LYS A 654 46.80 -11.70 -26.90
CA LYS A 654 48.17 -11.22 -27.18
C LYS A 654 49.16 -11.79 -26.17
N LEU A 655 49.56 -13.04 -26.36
CA LEU A 655 50.48 -13.77 -25.46
C LEU A 655 51.85 -13.09 -25.30
N GLU A 656 52.26 -12.30 -26.29
CA GLU A 656 53.49 -11.49 -26.27
C GLU A 656 53.38 -10.22 -25.40
N THR A 657 52.16 -9.78 -25.06
CA THR A 657 51.92 -8.63 -24.17
C THR A 657 51.48 -9.08 -22.78
N ILE A 658 50.60 -10.10 -22.69
CA ILE A 658 50.23 -10.76 -21.44
C ILE A 658 49.98 -12.26 -21.63
N THR A 659 50.57 -13.11 -20.79
CA THR A 659 50.35 -14.56 -20.84
C THR A 659 49.06 -15.01 -20.13
N ASN A 660 48.66 -16.27 -20.31
CA ASN A 660 47.48 -16.85 -19.65
C ASN A 660 47.63 -16.96 -18.13
N GLU A 661 48.86 -16.82 -17.61
CA GLU A 661 49.21 -16.78 -16.18
C GLU A 661 49.38 -15.35 -15.66
N GLY A 662 49.07 -14.33 -16.48
CA GLY A 662 49.10 -12.91 -16.08
C GLY A 662 50.48 -12.24 -16.11
N ARG A 663 51.50 -12.86 -16.73
CA ARG A 663 52.82 -12.23 -16.91
C ARG A 663 52.76 -11.13 -17.96
N VAL A 664 53.19 -9.92 -17.63
CA VAL A 664 53.05 -8.72 -18.48
C VAL A 664 54.39 -8.24 -19.02
N THR A 665 54.43 -7.98 -20.33
CA THR A 665 55.56 -7.29 -21.00
C THR A 665 55.13 -5.88 -21.40
N LEU A 666 55.84 -4.86 -20.91
CA LEU A 666 55.60 -3.47 -21.26
C LEU A 666 56.30 -3.11 -22.58
N GLY A 667 55.66 -2.29 -23.41
CA GLY A 667 56.24 -1.73 -24.65
C GLY A 667 56.28 -0.20 -24.61
N ASP A 668 56.66 0.45 -25.73
CA ASP A 668 56.77 1.92 -25.79
C ASP A 668 55.41 2.66 -25.84
N THR A 669 54.30 1.95 -26.05
CA THR A 669 52.95 2.52 -26.17
C THR A 669 51.89 1.69 -25.44
N ASP A 670 50.87 2.37 -24.89
CA ASP A 670 49.70 1.73 -24.27
C ASP A 670 49.05 0.74 -25.25
N THR A 671 48.94 -0.53 -24.86
CA THR A 671 48.56 -1.65 -25.73
C THR A 671 47.28 -2.32 -25.25
N LYS A 672 46.21 -2.20 -26.03
CA LYS A 672 44.92 -2.85 -25.74
C LYS A 672 44.89 -4.31 -26.23
N LEU A 673 44.25 -5.17 -25.46
CA LEU A 673 44.03 -6.61 -25.72
C LEU A 673 42.77 -7.11 -25.00
N THR A 674 42.35 -8.33 -25.30
CA THR A 674 41.23 -8.98 -24.62
C THR A 674 41.71 -10.23 -23.86
N LEU A 675 41.32 -10.35 -22.59
CA LEU A 675 41.42 -11.58 -21.81
C LEU A 675 40.05 -12.26 -21.76
N LYS A 676 40.01 -13.59 -21.89
CA LYS A 676 38.81 -14.40 -21.74
C LYS A 676 38.94 -15.34 -20.54
N ALA A 677 37.88 -15.44 -19.74
CA ALA A 677 37.79 -16.37 -18.62
C ALA A 677 36.62 -17.34 -18.83
N THR A 678 36.91 -18.65 -18.85
CA THR A 678 35.89 -19.71 -18.87
C THR A 678 35.66 -20.21 -17.45
N VAL A 679 34.46 -19.98 -16.90
CA VAL A 679 34.05 -20.34 -15.54
C VAL A 679 33.21 -21.61 -15.58
N THR A 680 33.57 -22.61 -14.77
CA THR A 680 32.96 -23.95 -14.77
C THR A 680 32.65 -24.44 -13.34
N ASN A 681 31.41 -24.86 -13.07
CA ASN A 681 31.02 -25.46 -11.78
C ASN A 681 29.95 -26.54 -11.97
N GLY A 682 30.33 -27.81 -11.81
CA GLY A 682 29.45 -28.94 -12.17
C GLY A 682 29.06 -28.90 -13.65
N THR A 683 27.78 -28.64 -13.92
CA THR A 683 27.22 -28.46 -15.28
C THR A 683 27.15 -27.00 -15.74
N PHE A 684 27.39 -26.02 -14.86
CA PHE A 684 27.47 -24.61 -15.23
C PHE A 684 28.75 -24.34 -16.03
N ILE A 685 28.62 -23.71 -17.20
CA ILE A 685 29.74 -23.25 -18.04
C ILE A 685 29.38 -21.88 -18.64
N LYS A 686 30.23 -20.87 -18.43
CA LYS A 686 30.11 -19.52 -19.02
C LYS A 686 31.49 -18.95 -19.39
N VAL A 687 31.51 -17.99 -20.32
CA VAL A 687 32.72 -17.26 -20.74
C VAL A 687 32.50 -15.77 -20.49
N LYS A 688 33.47 -15.11 -19.87
CA LYS A 688 33.50 -13.66 -19.60
C LYS A 688 34.70 -13.04 -20.32
N GLU A 689 34.52 -11.89 -20.98
CA GLU A 689 35.60 -11.19 -21.68
C GLU A 689 35.92 -9.85 -21.00
N PHE A 690 37.20 -9.50 -20.98
CA PHE A 690 37.72 -8.28 -20.35
C PHE A 690 38.64 -7.55 -21.32
N GLN A 691 38.35 -6.26 -21.58
CA GLN A 691 39.25 -5.40 -22.35
C GLN A 691 40.31 -4.80 -21.40
N VAL A 692 41.58 -5.09 -21.67
CA VAL A 692 42.71 -4.70 -20.82
C VAL A 692 43.67 -3.82 -21.61
N THR A 693 44.07 -2.70 -21.00
CA THR A 693 45.11 -1.80 -21.50
C THR A 693 46.40 -2.03 -20.71
N VAL A 694 47.42 -2.58 -21.36
CA VAL A 694 48.77 -2.65 -20.82
C VAL A 694 49.43 -1.28 -21.01
N SER A 695 49.95 -0.70 -19.92
CA SER A 695 50.66 0.57 -19.94
C SER A 695 51.90 0.52 -20.82
N ARG A 696 52.27 1.65 -21.43
CA ARG A 696 53.66 1.84 -21.87
C ARG A 696 54.64 1.72 -20.70
N GLN A 697 55.90 1.42 -20.99
CA GLN A 697 56.99 1.63 -20.04
C GLN A 697 57.02 3.12 -19.66
N LEU A 698 56.73 3.42 -18.40
CA LEU A 698 56.57 4.79 -17.94
C LEU A 698 57.91 5.53 -17.98
N SER A 699 57.88 6.75 -18.52
CA SER A 699 59.00 7.68 -18.48
C SER A 699 59.15 8.27 -17.07
N ASP A 700 60.21 9.07 -16.84
CA ASP A 700 60.34 9.77 -15.56
C ASP A 700 59.34 10.93 -15.38
N ASP A 701 58.54 11.25 -16.41
CA ASP A 701 57.51 12.30 -16.39
C ASP A 701 56.52 12.15 -15.23
N VAL A 702 56.23 13.29 -14.62
CA VAL A 702 55.33 13.44 -13.49
C VAL A 702 53.87 13.26 -13.93
N VAL A 703 53.50 13.67 -15.15
CA VAL A 703 52.13 13.54 -15.66
C VAL A 703 51.82 12.09 -16.05
N ASP A 704 52.73 11.41 -16.76
CA ASP A 704 52.66 9.96 -17.03
C ASP A 704 52.40 9.14 -15.74
N LYS A 705 53.24 9.34 -14.71
CA LYS A 705 53.13 8.63 -13.43
C LYS A 705 51.80 8.94 -12.72
N ALA A 706 51.41 10.20 -12.66
CA ALA A 706 50.15 10.62 -12.03
C ALA A 706 48.91 10.00 -12.70
N VAL A 707 48.89 9.95 -14.04
CA VAL A 707 47.83 9.31 -14.83
C VAL A 707 47.82 7.79 -14.60
N ALA A 708 48.98 7.14 -14.63
CA ALA A 708 49.09 5.70 -14.40
C ALA A 708 48.61 5.29 -12.99
N GLN A 709 48.93 6.07 -11.95
CA GLN A 709 48.43 5.85 -10.59
C GLN A 709 46.90 6.00 -10.52
N LEU A 710 46.34 7.06 -11.10
CA LEU A 710 44.88 7.26 -11.15
C LEU A 710 44.16 6.13 -11.91
N ARG A 711 44.71 5.64 -13.03
CA ARG A 711 44.13 4.49 -13.74
C ARG A 711 44.22 3.20 -12.92
N SER A 712 45.31 3.00 -12.18
CA SER A 712 45.50 1.85 -11.29
C SER A 712 44.55 1.87 -10.07
N TYR A 713 44.27 3.06 -9.52
CA TYR A 713 43.27 3.26 -8.47
C TYR A 713 41.90 2.67 -8.86
N TYR A 714 41.43 2.96 -10.07
CA TYR A 714 40.12 2.52 -10.55
C TYR A 714 40.02 1.03 -10.88
N ASN A 715 41.13 0.29 -10.98
CA ASN A 715 41.07 -1.19 -11.06
C ASN A 715 40.36 -1.79 -9.83
N HIS A 716 40.59 -1.17 -8.67
CA HIS A 716 40.15 -1.63 -7.36
C HIS A 716 38.93 -0.84 -6.85
N ASN A 717 38.89 0.47 -7.11
CA ASN A 717 37.84 1.37 -6.62
C ASN A 717 36.71 1.51 -7.65
N ARG A 718 35.82 0.50 -7.71
CA ARG A 718 34.71 0.42 -8.69
C ARG A 718 33.33 0.85 -8.17
N ASP A 719 33.23 1.18 -6.88
CA ASP A 719 31.97 1.58 -6.24
C ASP A 719 31.90 3.12 -6.15
N LEU A 720 31.67 3.80 -7.29
CA LEU A 720 31.64 5.26 -7.40
C LEU A 720 30.28 5.85 -6.97
N THR A 721 29.66 5.25 -5.95
CA THR A 721 28.33 5.59 -5.43
C THR A 721 28.35 6.69 -4.35
N SER A 722 29.54 7.09 -3.89
CA SER A 722 29.70 8.09 -2.82
C SER A 722 29.70 9.54 -3.29
N SER A 723 30.11 9.82 -4.53
CA SER A 723 30.26 11.20 -5.03
C SER A 723 30.28 11.27 -6.56
N TYR A 724 29.51 12.21 -7.12
CA TYR A 724 29.50 12.55 -8.55
C TYR A 724 30.87 13.04 -9.06
N TRP A 725 31.73 13.59 -8.19
CA TRP A 725 33.10 13.96 -8.56
C TRP A 725 33.96 12.74 -8.91
N ASP A 726 33.70 11.58 -8.31
CA ASP A 726 34.56 10.41 -8.45
C ASP A 726 34.34 9.75 -9.83
N ILE A 727 33.09 9.81 -10.34
CA ILE A 727 32.73 9.52 -11.73
C ILE A 727 33.43 10.50 -12.68
N PHE A 728 33.39 11.81 -12.40
CA PHE A 728 33.97 12.82 -13.28
C PHE A 728 35.51 12.70 -13.35
N ALA A 729 36.15 12.35 -12.24
CA ALA A 729 37.57 12.01 -12.17
C ALA A 729 37.89 10.75 -13.00
N ALA A 730 37.13 9.67 -12.81
CA ALA A 730 37.29 8.41 -13.52
C ALA A 730 37.11 8.57 -15.04
N LYS A 731 36.01 9.20 -15.49
CA LYS A 731 35.74 9.43 -16.92
C LYS A 731 36.77 10.36 -17.55
N SER A 732 37.37 11.29 -16.79
CA SER A 732 38.48 12.13 -17.27
C SER A 732 39.76 11.34 -17.56
N VAL A 733 40.14 10.38 -16.70
CA VAL A 733 41.45 9.68 -16.82
C VAL A 733 41.38 8.34 -17.59
N LEU A 734 40.19 7.75 -17.67
CA LEU A 734 39.91 6.51 -18.40
C LEU A 734 39.29 6.76 -19.78
N GLY A 735 38.61 7.90 -19.98
CA GLY A 735 37.99 8.26 -21.26
C GLY A 735 37.02 7.20 -21.78
N ASP A 736 37.34 6.61 -22.93
CA ASP A 736 36.55 5.59 -23.59
C ASP A 736 36.62 4.23 -22.87
N ASP A 737 37.66 3.97 -22.07
CA ASP A 737 37.77 2.72 -21.30
C ASP A 737 36.91 2.68 -20.05
N PHE A 738 36.39 3.83 -19.60
CA PHE A 738 35.57 3.95 -18.38
C PHE A 738 34.43 2.93 -18.33
N ASP A 739 33.73 2.74 -19.45
CA ASP A 739 32.53 1.90 -19.52
C ASP A 739 32.87 0.39 -19.44
N ASN A 740 34.13 0.01 -19.70
CA ASN A 740 34.61 -1.37 -19.52
C ASN A 740 34.79 -1.78 -18.04
N TYR A 741 34.86 -0.81 -17.12
CA TYR A 741 35.13 -1.10 -15.70
C TYR A 741 33.93 -1.67 -14.93
N ASN A 742 32.71 -1.57 -15.48
CA ASN A 742 31.45 -1.90 -14.78
C ASN A 742 31.32 -1.20 -13.42
N PHE A 743 31.54 0.11 -13.41
CA PHE A 743 31.36 0.95 -12.22
C PHE A 743 29.91 0.88 -11.71
N LYS A 744 29.74 0.78 -10.39
CA LYS A 744 28.51 1.27 -9.76
C LYS A 744 28.60 2.80 -9.69
N LEU A 745 27.52 3.48 -10.03
CA LEU A 745 27.52 4.92 -10.26
C LEU A 745 26.63 5.64 -9.24
N TYR A 746 27.08 6.80 -8.78
CA TYR A 746 26.30 7.79 -8.04
C TYR A 746 24.96 8.07 -8.76
N ASP A 747 23.85 7.73 -8.10
CA ASP A 747 22.52 7.98 -8.63
C ASP A 747 22.11 9.45 -8.47
N VAL A 748 22.03 10.15 -9.60
CA VAL A 748 21.61 11.55 -9.66
C VAL A 748 20.11 11.74 -9.40
N LYS A 749 19.29 10.67 -9.41
CA LYS A 749 17.83 10.75 -9.16
C LYS A 749 17.50 10.84 -7.67
N SER A 750 18.28 10.19 -6.83
CA SER A 750 18.21 10.25 -5.36
C SER A 750 19.16 11.30 -4.75
N HIS A 751 19.75 12.17 -5.58
CA HIS A 751 20.59 13.29 -5.11
C HIS A 751 19.83 14.17 -4.09
N ARG A 752 20.59 14.67 -3.10
CA ARG A 752 20.06 15.30 -1.88
C ARG A 752 19.06 16.43 -2.15
N ALA A 753 17.89 16.34 -1.51
CA ALA A 753 16.85 17.36 -1.61
C ALA A 753 17.28 18.74 -1.04
N SER A 754 18.22 18.77 -0.09
CA SER A 754 18.73 19.99 0.52
C SER A 754 20.26 20.03 0.51
N SER A 755 20.79 21.20 0.16
CA SER A 755 22.21 21.50 0.12
C SER A 755 22.43 22.97 0.47
N THR A 756 23.52 23.27 1.17
CA THR A 756 23.90 24.65 1.53
C THR A 756 24.61 25.40 0.41
N TRP A 757 25.02 24.71 -0.66
CA TRP A 757 25.75 25.27 -1.82
C TRP A 757 25.11 24.84 -3.15
N GLN A 758 23.79 24.96 -3.25
CA GLN A 758 22.95 24.41 -4.33
C GLN A 758 23.50 24.65 -5.74
N GLY A 759 23.97 25.87 -6.06
CA GLY A 759 24.46 26.21 -7.40
C GLY A 759 25.67 25.37 -7.85
N THR A 760 26.65 25.17 -6.97
CA THR A 760 27.84 24.36 -7.25
C THR A 760 27.49 22.87 -7.35
N ASP A 761 26.53 22.43 -6.53
CA ASP A 761 26.05 21.06 -6.41
C ASP A 761 25.37 20.57 -7.69
N TYR A 762 24.29 21.25 -8.09
CA TYR A 762 23.55 20.93 -9.31
C TYR A 762 24.38 21.17 -10.57
N GLY A 763 25.27 22.17 -10.57
CA GLY A 763 26.23 22.38 -11.67
C GLY A 763 27.14 21.16 -11.90
N ALA A 764 27.62 20.53 -10.83
CA ALA A 764 28.46 19.34 -10.93
C ALA A 764 27.66 18.05 -11.25
N VAL A 765 26.42 17.94 -10.79
CA VAL A 765 25.49 16.86 -11.22
C VAL A 765 25.20 16.95 -12.72
N VAL A 766 24.98 18.16 -13.27
CA VAL A 766 24.82 18.37 -14.72
C VAL A 766 26.09 18.00 -15.48
N LEU A 767 27.29 18.31 -14.94
CA LEU A 767 28.56 17.89 -15.53
C LEU A 767 28.76 16.37 -15.53
N GLN A 768 28.31 15.65 -14.50
CA GLN A 768 28.31 14.18 -14.48
C GLN A 768 27.44 13.62 -15.60
N ILE A 769 26.19 14.06 -15.69
CA ILE A 769 25.21 13.61 -16.70
C ILE A 769 25.77 13.83 -18.12
N LEU A 770 26.30 15.01 -18.39
CA LEU A 770 26.90 15.36 -19.69
C LEU A 770 28.18 14.56 -19.99
N ALA A 771 28.99 14.21 -18.98
CA ALA A 771 30.17 13.36 -19.14
C ALA A 771 29.84 11.88 -19.40
N GLN A 772 28.64 11.45 -19.00
CA GLN A 772 28.08 10.12 -19.28
C GLN A 772 27.37 10.05 -20.65
N GLY A 773 27.26 11.18 -21.37
CA GLY A 773 26.58 11.28 -22.67
C GLY A 773 25.05 11.45 -22.58
N ASP A 774 24.49 11.55 -21.37
CA ASP A 774 23.07 11.72 -21.14
C ASP A 774 22.61 13.18 -21.31
N ASN A 775 21.32 13.37 -21.62
CA ASN A 775 20.71 14.68 -21.72
C ASN A 775 20.07 15.11 -20.37
N PRO A 776 20.57 16.17 -19.69
CA PRO A 776 20.02 16.62 -18.41
C PRO A 776 18.58 17.14 -18.51
N ILE A 777 18.09 17.51 -19.70
CA ILE A 777 16.70 17.92 -19.91
C ILE A 777 15.76 16.70 -19.87
N ILE A 778 16.17 15.53 -20.37
CA ILE A 778 15.35 14.30 -20.36
C ILE A 778 15.21 13.75 -18.93
N ILE A 779 16.26 13.88 -18.11
CA ILE A 779 16.21 13.53 -16.67
C ILE A 779 15.29 14.48 -15.89
N ARG A 780 15.09 15.72 -16.37
CA ARG A 780 14.26 16.76 -15.76
C ARG A 780 12.79 16.35 -15.64
N GLU A 781 12.28 15.54 -16.57
CA GLU A 781 10.89 15.06 -16.58
C GLU A 781 10.57 14.03 -15.48
N LYS A 782 11.57 13.36 -14.89
CA LYS A 782 11.34 12.19 -14.02
C LYS A 782 11.62 12.38 -12.53
N THR A 783 12.39 13.39 -12.09
CA THR A 783 12.63 13.56 -10.62
C THR A 783 13.01 14.97 -10.13
N MET A 784 13.68 15.81 -10.93
CA MET A 784 14.34 17.04 -10.43
C MET A 784 13.42 18.19 -9.97
N LEU A 785 12.12 18.16 -10.28
CA LEU A 785 11.23 19.33 -10.18
C LEU A 785 10.34 19.41 -8.92
N LYS A 786 10.86 19.04 -7.74
CA LYS A 786 10.19 19.38 -6.44
C LYS A 786 10.68 20.67 -5.78
N ASN A 787 11.95 21.05 -5.92
CA ASN A 787 12.55 22.12 -5.09
C ASN A 787 12.90 23.42 -5.84
N TYR A 788 12.82 23.46 -7.17
CA TYR A 788 12.97 24.71 -7.93
C TYR A 788 11.67 25.51 -7.95
N ARG A 789 11.47 26.34 -6.91
CA ARG A 789 10.39 27.34 -6.82
C ARG A 789 10.86 28.79 -6.70
N ASN A 790 12.15 29.03 -6.45
CA ASN A 790 12.75 30.35 -6.22
C ASN A 790 14.13 30.45 -6.89
N PHE A 791 14.15 30.49 -8.22
CA PHE A 791 15.16 31.15 -9.05
C PHE A 791 14.47 31.63 -10.31
#